data_AF-A0A0N4TIY2-F1
#
_entry.id   AF-A0A0N4TIY2-F1
#
_cell.length_a   1.000
_cell.length_b   1.000
_cell.length_c   1.000
_cell.angle_alpha   90.00
_cell.angle_beta   90.00
_cell.angle_gamma   90.00
#
_symmetry.space_group_name_H-M   'P 1'
#
loop_
_entity.id
_entity.type
_entity.pdbx_description
1 polymer ?
#
loop_
_entity_poly.entity_id
_entity_poly.type
_entity_poly.pdbx_seq_one_letter_code
_entity_poly.pdbx_strand_id
1 'polypeptide(L)'
;MVATKVPRSGGLVVLSPLVQSSEHNVVLISRNVDVKYNQILHVAGGEHTGIVINKLINGKPNLKCDVSLSFSVWLRKGDMKKQENRCFRFRFFEDIENADKHAVAQQFFQDLVSIFPREKLELDFSKKKSRVSLRSFQNQQISRYISDYVTFLKRVLKLMQNSYGSLREIEIDMQFAKENETYQMPDPKQYDSGSEVENVTIAHVQEVLEHAYPNGLSVDIIAESLRCTNKEVNEFLCELETLGVVQKLQNEWIRVNAVDSIELSRTPTSFGSRDHPTVAILTCLFTEKQSIDAIIDNSTTVHRYRSGGDSNIYTLGWIGKHRVVATKLAIIGDSREATTSSGSITTRLLGNFQRVEHVFIVGVGGGVAHYTDATRHVRLGDVVVSGPEPNSYVFAHTYTVDRATEHVNGFLVRNWNPQDAIITHIAKNMDEKMIAEWNSITKTTIDRLDAANSDMSFSRPPPQADLLAVPVGGGQVVVIPHPNSERVDSVVHVGSIGAMVSYRKQTLANEEQIGEDTSGATAQFRDKFAANYNLRAIDAGFDSVIAAVNGSRIDSWALIRGIADYQHGQSRASRVWQGYSGIRAAALTKTLILLLRCSTDTDFHDHFAESLVHRKTIISYNILFIMSINLASKFLKLLRHFRREDLETFAEEHDRLYREAEAKSDYSMVTAHYYSVMSTVIDEYFNGSFHFAPPRLRQQTLADALQELHERIGQCLKLTKGKKCVDIGCGIGGVMYDLAFTGADLTGVTIAGNEVIIGNKRFQNEGLQNCSIVQGNYCCLPLVDNRYDCAYAVYALKYLEDLKPALQEVNRILRPGGFFLVYDLLKTDKYHSSSKEHKTVIKNLEYACGMPPLHTKEEIINAAKLYGLELAENINLDEETGNPYYFCFSHSPLFMWLISSTLIDWIISIAQALHIMPKGFLRFKRVFLAGTVNSIVHAGKLGILSGSEVLLFQKMSDFDREI
;
A
#
# COMPACT_ATOMS: atom_id res chain seq x y z
N MET A 1 -32.48 52.64 11.85
CA MET A 1 -33.18 51.35 11.69
C MET A 1 -32.81 50.73 10.35
N VAL A 2 -31.95 49.70 10.35
CA VAL A 2 -32.02 48.59 9.38
C VAL A 2 -31.66 47.34 10.18
N ALA A 3 -32.65 46.84 10.90
CA ALA A 3 -32.63 45.49 11.44
C ALA A 3 -33.09 44.57 10.30
N THR A 4 -32.16 43.96 9.57
CA THR A 4 -32.48 42.90 8.63
C THR A 4 -31.55 41.73 8.84
N LYS A 5 -32.10 40.72 9.53
CA LYS A 5 -31.81 39.29 9.50
C LYS A 5 -30.37 38.90 9.11
N VAL A 6 -29.50 38.78 10.11
CA VAL A 6 -28.31 37.93 10.03
C VAL A 6 -28.76 36.47 10.18
N PRO A 7 -28.40 35.54 9.27
CA PRO A 7 -28.82 34.14 9.37
C PRO A 7 -28.25 33.46 10.61
N ARG A 8 -29.08 32.70 11.34
CA ARG A 8 -28.73 32.04 12.61
C ARG A 8 -27.99 30.70 12.47
N SER A 9 -27.60 30.29 11.26
CA SER A 9 -26.94 29.00 11.03
C SER A 9 -25.79 29.16 10.04
N GLY A 10 -24.58 29.47 10.53
CA GLY A 10 -23.36 29.51 9.70
C GLY A 10 -22.27 30.53 10.07
N GLY A 11 -22.59 31.53 10.91
CA GLY A 11 -21.68 32.65 11.23
C GLY A 11 -21.48 33.62 10.06
N LEU A 12 -21.11 34.87 10.32
CA LEU A 12 -20.75 35.83 9.27
C LEU A 12 -19.32 35.58 8.81
N VAL A 13 -19.06 35.68 7.50
CA VAL A 13 -17.70 35.64 6.95
C VAL A 13 -17.18 37.07 6.87
N VAL A 14 -16.15 37.38 7.66
CA VAL A 14 -15.64 38.74 7.85
C VAL A 14 -14.24 38.87 7.26
N LEU A 15 -14.06 39.78 6.30
CA LEU A 15 -12.76 40.18 5.76
C LEU A 15 -12.22 41.40 6.51
N SER A 16 -11.00 41.27 7.05
CA SER A 16 -10.30 42.30 7.81
C SER A 16 -8.90 42.53 7.24
N PRO A 17 -8.64 43.67 6.56
CA PRO A 17 -7.30 44.04 6.14
C PRO A 17 -6.43 44.35 7.38
N LEU A 18 -5.28 43.69 7.51
CA LEU A 18 -4.36 43.86 8.64
C LEU A 18 -3.19 44.79 8.28
N VAL A 19 -2.56 44.55 7.13
CA VAL A 19 -1.42 45.30 6.60
C VAL A 19 -1.73 45.72 5.17
N GLN A 20 -1.40 46.97 4.83
CA GLN A 20 -1.57 47.50 3.49
C GLN A 20 -0.35 48.35 3.10
N SER A 21 0.39 47.91 2.08
CA SER A 21 1.53 48.64 1.50
C SER A 21 1.69 48.33 0.01
N SER A 22 2.61 49.02 -0.68
CA SER A 22 2.86 48.78 -2.10
C SER A 22 3.48 47.42 -2.40
N GLU A 23 4.15 46.80 -1.43
CA GLU A 23 4.94 45.58 -1.63
C GLU A 23 4.49 44.39 -0.76
N HIS A 24 3.65 44.64 0.24
CA HIS A 24 3.23 43.65 1.24
C HIS A 24 1.83 43.97 1.76
N ASN A 25 0.90 43.02 1.63
CA ASN A 25 -0.49 43.14 2.04
C ASN A 25 -0.92 41.88 2.80
N VAL A 26 -1.61 42.06 3.94
CA VAL A 26 -2.11 40.96 4.75
C VAL A 26 -3.60 41.11 5.00
N VAL A 27 -4.38 40.07 4.72
CA VAL A 27 -5.83 40.03 4.90
C VAL A 27 -6.22 38.84 5.77
N LEU A 28 -7.01 39.07 6.81
CA LEU A 28 -7.61 38.02 7.63
C LEU A 28 -9.07 37.84 7.24
N ILE A 29 -9.47 36.61 6.91
CA ILE A 29 -10.86 36.22 6.68
C ILE A 29 -11.27 35.27 7.78
N SER A 30 -12.35 35.55 8.49
CA SER A 30 -12.76 34.78 9.67
C SER A 30 -14.26 34.51 9.69
N ARG A 31 -14.67 33.40 10.29
CA ARG A 31 -16.06 33.20 10.73
C ARG A 31 -16.22 33.83 12.09
N ASN A 32 -17.03 34.89 12.17
CA ASN A 32 -17.30 35.56 13.44
C ASN A 32 -18.80 35.77 13.63
N VAL A 33 -19.24 35.60 14.87
CA VAL A 33 -20.62 35.86 15.31
C VAL A 33 -20.76 37.31 15.79
N ASP A 34 -19.68 37.89 16.33
CA ASP A 34 -19.66 39.22 16.94
C ASP A 34 -18.83 40.22 16.13
N VAL A 35 -19.50 40.90 15.19
CA VAL A 35 -18.88 41.95 14.38
C VAL A 35 -19.01 43.30 15.07
N LYS A 36 -17.89 44.00 15.28
CA LYS A 36 -17.89 45.36 15.85
C LYS A 36 -18.39 46.37 14.82
N TYR A 37 -19.60 46.89 15.01
CA TYR A 37 -20.26 47.81 14.07
C TYR A 37 -19.43 49.05 13.68
N ASN A 38 -18.57 49.55 14.57
CA ASN A 38 -17.71 50.72 14.29
C ASN A 38 -16.54 50.41 13.32
N GLN A 39 -16.20 49.13 13.14
CA GLN A 39 -15.13 48.67 12.25
C GLN A 39 -15.64 48.28 10.86
N ILE A 40 -16.97 48.17 10.68
CA ILE A 40 -17.56 47.76 9.40
C ILE A 40 -17.39 48.87 8.36
N LEU A 41 -16.90 48.49 7.20
CA LEU A 41 -16.91 49.32 6.00
C LEU A 41 -18.09 48.97 5.08
N HIS A 42 -18.37 47.67 4.92
CA HIS A 42 -19.42 47.21 4.01
C HIS A 42 -20.04 45.88 4.47
N VAL A 43 -21.35 45.73 4.23
CA VAL A 43 -22.10 44.48 4.39
C VAL A 43 -22.69 44.12 3.03
N ALA A 44 -22.39 42.92 2.54
CA ALA A 44 -22.84 42.47 1.24
C ALA A 44 -24.31 42.02 1.26
N GLY A 45 -25.02 42.24 0.15
CA GLY A 45 -26.43 41.84 -0.05
C GLY A 45 -26.62 40.91 -1.25
N GLY A 46 -27.83 40.38 -1.42
CA GLY A 46 -28.18 39.46 -2.51
C GLY A 46 -27.55 38.07 -2.32
N GLU A 47 -26.98 37.50 -3.37
CA GLU A 47 -26.25 36.21 -3.33
C GLU A 47 -24.99 36.22 -2.44
N HIS A 48 -24.63 37.37 -1.88
CA HIS A 48 -23.46 37.53 -1.01
C HIS A 48 -23.85 37.89 0.44
N THR A 49 -25.15 37.78 0.78
CA THR A 49 -25.63 37.99 2.14
C THR A 49 -24.92 37.06 3.12
N GLY A 50 -24.29 37.63 4.15
CA GLY A 50 -23.47 36.90 5.13
C GLY A 50 -21.98 37.28 5.09
N ILE A 51 -21.54 38.04 4.09
CA ILE A 51 -20.18 38.60 4.00
C ILE A 51 -20.12 40.01 4.57
N VAL A 52 -19.14 40.27 5.44
CA VAL A 52 -18.84 41.59 6.01
C VAL A 52 -17.40 41.99 5.74
N ILE A 53 -17.16 43.27 5.45
CA ILE A 53 -15.83 43.82 5.20
C ILE A 53 -15.56 44.93 6.20
N ASN A 54 -14.46 44.80 6.94
CA ASN A 54 -13.99 45.80 7.89
C ASN A 54 -13.09 46.86 7.23
N LYS A 55 -12.96 48.01 7.89
CA LYS A 55 -11.93 49.01 7.63
C LYS A 55 -10.54 48.43 7.97
N LEU A 56 -9.47 49.02 7.45
CA LEU A 56 -8.08 48.64 7.77
C LEU A 56 -7.87 48.68 9.30
N ILE A 57 -7.43 47.56 9.88
CA ILE A 57 -7.35 47.37 11.34
C ILE A 57 -5.93 47.67 11.89
N ASN A 58 -4.91 47.77 11.03
CA ASN A 58 -3.50 47.96 11.42
C ASN A 58 -3.07 47.00 12.55
N GLY A 59 -3.35 45.70 12.36
CA GLY A 59 -3.02 44.64 13.32
C GLY A 59 -1.64 44.03 13.06
N LYS A 60 -1.06 43.35 14.07
CA LYS A 60 0.15 42.54 13.86
C LYS A 60 -0.21 41.26 13.11
N PRO A 61 0.38 41.00 11.92
CA PRO A 61 0.18 39.74 11.20
C PRO A 61 0.94 38.63 11.92
N ASN A 62 0.24 37.66 12.50
CA ASN A 62 0.82 36.44 13.07
C ASN A 62 -0.29 35.46 13.50
N LEU A 63 -1.12 35.02 12.56
CA LEU A 63 -2.10 33.98 12.87
C LEU A 63 -1.37 32.69 13.27
N LYS A 64 -1.61 32.20 14.49
CA LYS A 64 -1.23 30.84 14.89
C LYS A 64 -2.10 29.84 14.11
N CYS A 65 -1.55 29.31 13.02
CA CYS A 65 -2.25 28.43 12.10
C CYS A 65 -2.05 26.95 12.39
N ASP A 66 -3.01 26.14 11.98
CA ASP A 66 -2.92 24.67 11.97
C ASP A 66 -2.17 24.18 10.72
N VAL A 67 -2.44 24.80 9.56
CA VAL A 67 -1.88 24.42 8.25
C VAL A 67 -1.48 25.69 7.52
N SER A 68 -0.35 25.68 6.82
CA SER A 68 0.07 26.76 5.92
C SER A 68 0.31 26.25 4.50
N LEU A 69 0.01 27.07 3.50
CA LEU A 69 0.26 26.80 2.08
C LEU A 69 0.81 28.06 1.42
N SER A 70 1.97 27.94 0.77
CA SER A 70 2.58 29.03 0.02
C SER A 70 2.52 28.75 -1.48
N PHE A 71 2.47 29.79 -2.32
CA PHE A 71 2.55 29.67 -3.78
C PHE A 71 2.96 31.00 -4.41
N SER A 72 3.48 30.95 -5.63
CA SER A 72 3.95 32.12 -6.38
C SER A 72 3.13 32.31 -7.65
N VAL A 73 2.80 33.56 -7.95
CA VAL A 73 2.07 33.97 -9.16
C VAL A 73 2.80 35.12 -9.86
N TRP A 74 2.62 35.26 -11.16
CA TRP A 74 3.10 36.43 -11.90
C TRP A 74 1.98 37.42 -12.14
N LEU A 75 2.22 38.66 -11.74
CA LEU A 75 1.37 39.79 -12.09
C LEU A 75 1.97 40.47 -13.32
N ARG A 76 1.15 40.67 -14.35
CA ARG A 76 1.54 41.38 -15.57
C ARG A 76 0.81 42.70 -15.68
N LYS A 77 1.54 43.78 -15.99
CA LYS A 77 1.01 45.11 -16.31
C LYS A 77 1.71 45.63 -17.57
N GLY A 78 1.04 45.52 -18.72
CA GLY A 78 1.68 45.77 -20.03
C GLY A 78 2.82 44.76 -20.25
N ASP A 79 4.03 45.24 -20.51
CA ASP A 79 5.22 44.38 -20.65
C ASP A 79 5.93 44.06 -19.33
N MET A 80 5.55 44.75 -18.24
CA MET A 80 6.16 44.54 -16.93
C MET A 80 5.58 43.29 -16.27
N LYS A 81 6.45 42.34 -15.91
CA LYS A 81 6.13 41.12 -15.17
C LYS A 81 6.78 41.20 -13.79
N LYS A 82 6.03 40.96 -12.72
CA LYS A 82 6.56 40.89 -11.35
C LYS A 82 5.99 39.68 -10.61
N GLN A 83 6.84 38.93 -9.91
CA GLN A 83 6.43 37.77 -9.13
C GLN A 83 5.92 38.19 -7.75
N GLU A 84 4.83 37.59 -7.32
CA GLU A 84 4.24 37.74 -5.99
C GLU A 84 4.15 36.38 -5.30
N ASN A 85 4.64 36.32 -4.06
CA ASN A 85 4.54 35.17 -3.18
C ASN A 85 3.32 35.35 -2.28
N ARG A 86 2.48 34.31 -2.21
CA ARG A 86 1.27 34.28 -1.38
C ARG A 86 1.40 33.15 -0.36
N CYS A 87 1.10 33.43 0.90
CA CYS A 87 1.08 32.44 1.97
C CYS A 87 -0.31 32.46 2.64
N PHE A 88 -0.95 31.31 2.67
CA PHE A 88 -2.22 31.06 3.33
C PHE A 88 -1.93 30.38 4.65
N ARG A 89 -2.46 30.94 5.74
CA ARG A 89 -2.39 30.38 7.08
C ARG A 89 -3.82 30.04 7.50
N PHE A 90 -4.13 28.75 7.59
CA PHE A 90 -5.46 28.22 7.89
C PHE A 90 -5.58 27.89 9.38
N ARG A 91 -6.73 28.21 9.96
CA ARG A 91 -7.14 27.77 11.28
C ARG A 91 -8.52 27.14 11.24
N PHE A 92 -8.66 25.98 11.87
CA PHE A 92 -9.88 25.19 11.90
C PHE A 92 -10.59 25.31 13.26
N PHE A 93 -11.81 24.77 13.35
CA PHE A 93 -12.44 24.52 14.65
C PHE A 93 -11.74 23.34 15.37
N GLU A 94 -11.84 23.29 16.71
CA GLU A 94 -11.03 22.41 17.57
C GLU A 94 -11.36 20.90 17.42
N ASP A 95 -12.46 20.57 16.76
CA ASP A 95 -13.03 19.23 16.59
C ASP A 95 -12.56 18.48 15.32
N ILE A 96 -11.69 19.09 14.51
CA ILE A 96 -11.21 18.49 13.25
C ILE A 96 -9.87 17.77 13.44
N GLU A 97 -9.77 16.52 12.99
CA GLU A 97 -8.51 15.77 13.00
C GLU A 97 -7.46 16.39 12.06
N ASN A 98 -6.17 16.27 12.39
CA ASN A 98 -5.11 16.91 11.59
C ASN A 98 -5.08 16.44 10.13
N ALA A 99 -5.32 15.16 9.84
CA ALA A 99 -5.38 14.65 8.47
C ALA A 99 -6.48 15.34 7.64
N ASP A 100 -7.66 15.54 8.26
CA ASP A 100 -8.78 16.24 7.64
C ASP A 100 -8.47 17.73 7.42
N LYS A 101 -7.73 18.37 8.32
CA LYS A 101 -7.28 19.77 8.13
C LYS A 101 -6.42 19.91 6.86
N HIS A 102 -5.46 19.01 6.65
CA HIS A 102 -4.63 19.02 5.45
C HIS A 102 -5.43 18.77 4.17
N ALA A 103 -6.35 17.79 4.20
CA ALA A 103 -7.23 17.47 3.07
C ALA A 103 -8.14 18.65 2.71
N VAL A 104 -8.76 19.28 3.70
CA VAL A 104 -9.63 20.45 3.50
C VAL A 104 -8.85 21.65 2.96
N ALA A 105 -7.66 21.94 3.50
CA ALA A 105 -6.81 23.03 3.00
C ALA A 105 -6.35 22.78 1.55
N GLN A 106 -6.00 21.54 1.21
CA GLN A 106 -5.61 21.14 -0.14
C GLN A 106 -6.79 21.27 -1.13
N GLN A 107 -7.96 20.74 -0.78
CA GLN A 107 -9.16 20.86 -1.61
C GLN A 107 -9.59 22.32 -1.78
N PHE A 108 -9.51 23.13 -0.71
CA PHE A 108 -9.77 24.56 -0.77
C PHE A 108 -8.88 25.26 -1.79
N PHE A 109 -7.58 24.94 -1.79
CA PHE A 109 -6.63 25.52 -2.74
C PHE A 109 -6.90 25.04 -4.17
N GLN A 110 -7.15 23.75 -4.38
CA GLN A 110 -7.54 23.20 -5.70
C GLN A 110 -8.80 23.88 -6.25
N ASP A 111 -9.82 24.03 -5.41
CA ASP A 111 -11.07 24.74 -5.75
C ASP A 111 -10.87 26.24 -5.94
N LEU A 112 -9.79 26.83 -5.41
CA LEU A 112 -9.43 28.22 -5.64
C LEU A 112 -8.72 28.42 -6.98
N VAL A 113 -7.89 27.46 -7.40
CA VAL A 113 -7.10 27.58 -8.64
C VAL A 113 -7.80 27.00 -9.89
N SER A 114 -8.76 26.10 -9.73
CA SER A 114 -9.42 25.37 -10.84
C SER A 114 -10.31 26.22 -11.76
N ILE A 115 -10.75 27.41 -11.33
CA ILE A 115 -11.70 28.28 -12.08
C ILE A 115 -11.09 29.68 -12.25
N PHE A 116 -9.77 29.77 -12.40
CA PHE A 116 -9.18 31.04 -12.81
C PHE A 116 -9.79 31.38 -14.19
N PRO A 117 -10.46 32.54 -14.34
CA PRO A 117 -11.10 32.87 -15.61
C PRO A 117 -10.03 32.95 -16.70
N ARG A 118 -10.31 32.31 -17.84
CA ARG A 118 -9.51 32.39 -19.08
C ARG A 118 -9.27 33.82 -19.53
N GLU A 119 -10.17 34.72 -19.15
CA GLU A 119 -9.96 36.14 -19.25
C GLU A 119 -9.41 36.67 -17.92
N LYS A 120 -8.14 37.08 -17.97
CA LYS A 120 -7.51 38.01 -17.03
C LYS A 120 -7.08 37.45 -15.66
N LEU A 121 -5.94 36.76 -15.65
CA LEU A 121 -4.84 37.14 -14.75
C LEU A 121 -3.98 38.28 -15.37
N GLU A 122 -4.42 38.83 -16.49
CA GLU A 122 -4.10 40.17 -16.97
C GLU A 122 -4.93 41.21 -16.22
N LEU A 123 -4.33 41.82 -15.21
CA LEU A 123 -4.84 43.05 -14.60
C LEU A 123 -4.71 44.21 -15.59
N ASP A 124 -5.67 44.29 -16.49
CA ASP A 124 -5.84 45.44 -17.38
C ASP A 124 -6.40 46.61 -16.56
N PHE A 125 -5.51 47.51 -16.14
CA PHE A 125 -5.79 48.73 -15.37
C PHE A 125 -6.76 49.71 -16.07
N SER A 126 -7.34 49.39 -17.23
CA SER A 126 -7.99 50.39 -18.10
C SER A 126 -9.46 50.19 -18.47
N LYS A 127 -10.08 49.01 -18.34
CA LYS A 127 -11.47 48.84 -18.85
C LYS A 127 -12.55 48.87 -17.77
N LYS A 128 -13.14 50.06 -17.61
CA LYS A 128 -14.52 50.28 -17.12
C LYS A 128 -15.52 49.62 -18.08
N LYS A 129 -16.55 48.96 -17.50
CA LYS A 129 -17.77 48.32 -18.07
C LYS A 129 -17.61 46.79 -18.18
N SER A 130 -18.49 45.95 -17.62
CA SER A 130 -19.94 46.03 -17.52
C SER A 130 -20.49 45.53 -16.16
N ARG A 131 -21.78 45.80 -15.92
CA ARG A 131 -22.50 45.77 -14.64
C ARG A 131 -23.13 44.40 -14.35
N VAL A 132 -22.94 43.85 -13.14
CA VAL A 132 -24.03 43.39 -12.22
C VAL A 132 -23.51 43.46 -10.76
N SER A 133 -24.21 44.26 -9.93
CA SER A 133 -24.28 44.23 -8.46
C SER A 133 -22.99 44.17 -7.60
N LEU A 134 -22.31 45.32 -7.42
CA LEU A 134 -21.67 45.77 -6.16
C LEU A 134 -21.03 47.16 -6.39
N ARG A 135 -21.87 48.18 -6.58
CA ARG A 135 -21.41 49.58 -6.80
C ARG A 135 -20.71 50.21 -5.58
N SER A 136 -20.76 49.58 -4.41
CA SER A 136 -20.15 50.06 -3.16
C SER A 136 -18.65 49.77 -3.02
N PHE A 137 -18.08 48.88 -3.83
CA PHE A 137 -16.64 48.54 -3.75
C PHE A 137 -15.71 49.62 -4.33
N GLN A 138 -16.25 50.53 -5.15
CA GLN A 138 -15.45 51.47 -5.96
C GLN A 138 -15.24 52.86 -5.32
N ASN A 139 -15.90 53.19 -4.20
CA ASN A 139 -15.81 54.54 -3.62
C ASN A 139 -15.12 54.54 -2.24
N GLN A 140 -14.01 55.28 -2.20
CA GLN A 140 -13.17 55.71 -1.07
C GLN A 140 -12.20 54.68 -0.44
N GLN A 141 -10.90 55.04 -0.50
CA GLN A 141 -9.67 54.44 0.06
C GLN A 141 -9.30 52.98 -0.29
N ILE A 142 -10.24 52.11 -0.65
CA ILE A 142 -9.98 50.72 -1.06
C ILE A 142 -9.60 50.59 -2.55
N SER A 143 -10.06 51.51 -3.40
CA SER A 143 -10.10 51.31 -4.85
C SER A 143 -8.77 51.38 -5.60
N ARG A 144 -7.65 51.75 -4.96
CA ARG A 144 -6.36 51.86 -5.66
C ARG A 144 -5.50 50.60 -5.68
N TYR A 145 -5.74 49.62 -4.79
CA TYR A 145 -4.96 48.37 -4.72
C TYR A 145 -5.83 47.12 -4.60
N ILE A 146 -6.98 47.21 -3.92
CA ILE A 146 -7.89 46.06 -3.78
C ILE A 146 -8.58 45.73 -5.10
N SER A 147 -8.68 46.66 -6.08
CA SER A 147 -9.23 46.42 -7.42
C SER A 147 -8.68 45.15 -8.06
N ASP A 148 -7.39 44.91 -7.83
CA ASP A 148 -6.62 43.90 -8.53
C ASP A 148 -6.76 42.51 -7.90
N TYR A 149 -7.05 42.48 -6.60
CA TYR A 149 -7.29 41.25 -5.85
C TYR A 149 -8.78 40.98 -5.63
N VAL A 150 -9.69 41.85 -6.09
CA VAL A 150 -11.14 41.73 -5.85
C VAL A 150 -11.64 40.35 -6.26
N THR A 151 -11.31 39.89 -7.47
CA THR A 151 -11.80 38.61 -7.99
C THR A 151 -11.30 37.44 -7.15
N PHE A 152 -10.02 37.46 -6.81
CA PHE A 152 -9.38 36.46 -5.96
C PHE A 152 -9.97 36.43 -4.55
N LEU A 153 -10.02 37.56 -3.84
CA LEU A 153 -10.55 37.64 -2.49
C LEU A 153 -12.06 37.35 -2.43
N LYS A 154 -12.84 37.79 -3.44
CA LYS A 154 -14.26 37.42 -3.55
C LYS A 154 -14.44 35.90 -3.63
N ARG A 155 -13.55 35.20 -4.32
CA ARG A 155 -13.63 33.76 -4.44
C ARG A 155 -13.28 33.06 -3.14
N VAL A 156 -12.22 33.50 -2.46
CA VAL A 156 -11.89 33.00 -1.11
C VAL A 156 -13.10 33.17 -0.17
N LEU A 157 -13.73 34.35 -0.19
CA LEU A 157 -14.94 34.63 0.59
C LEU A 157 -16.11 33.72 0.23
N LYS A 158 -16.36 33.46 -1.06
CA LYS A 158 -17.43 32.56 -1.51
C LYS A 158 -17.18 31.10 -1.14
N LEU A 159 -15.95 30.61 -1.32
CA LEU A 159 -15.57 29.26 -0.93
C LEU A 159 -15.77 29.07 0.58
N MET A 160 -15.25 30.01 1.37
CA MET A 160 -15.48 30.01 2.80
C MET A 160 -16.96 30.14 3.13
N GLN A 161 -17.75 30.97 2.46
CA GLN A 161 -19.18 31.10 2.73
C GLN A 161 -19.98 29.81 2.46
N ASN A 162 -19.72 29.13 1.34
CA ASN A 162 -20.63 28.12 0.80
C ASN A 162 -20.19 26.67 1.01
N SER A 163 -18.87 26.39 1.02
CA SER A 163 -18.38 25.01 0.87
C SER A 163 -17.50 24.53 2.03
N TYR A 164 -16.86 25.45 2.76
CA TYR A 164 -15.80 25.09 3.71
C TYR A 164 -16.17 25.44 5.16
N GLY A 165 -17.22 24.80 5.69
CA GLY A 165 -17.79 25.03 7.02
C GLY A 165 -16.79 24.89 8.18
N SER A 166 -15.84 23.96 8.08
CA SER A 166 -14.83 23.66 9.09
C SER A 166 -13.71 24.70 9.21
N LEU A 167 -13.55 25.58 8.21
CA LEU A 167 -12.56 26.67 8.25
C LEU A 167 -13.05 27.82 9.13
N ARG A 168 -12.26 28.14 10.16
CA ARG A 168 -12.53 29.23 11.10
C ARG A 168 -11.89 30.54 10.64
N GLU A 169 -10.58 30.53 10.39
CA GLU A 169 -9.80 31.71 9.98
C GLU A 169 -8.84 31.36 8.83
N ILE A 170 -8.66 32.29 7.90
CA ILE A 170 -7.63 32.24 6.85
C ILE A 170 -6.92 33.60 6.86
N GLU A 171 -5.64 33.61 7.20
CA GLU A 171 -4.77 34.78 6.99
C GLU A 171 -4.04 34.59 5.65
N ILE A 172 -4.16 35.59 4.78
CA ILE A 172 -3.52 35.63 3.45
C ILE A 172 -2.48 36.73 3.47
N ASP A 173 -1.23 36.31 3.35
CA ASP A 173 -0.04 37.14 3.29
C ASP A 173 0.42 37.21 1.82
N MET A 174 0.47 38.42 1.25
CA MET A 174 0.80 38.67 -0.16
C MET A 174 1.98 39.63 -0.23
N GLN A 175 3.11 39.14 -0.72
CA GLN A 175 4.37 39.90 -0.77
C GLN A 175 5.05 39.75 -2.13
N PHE A 176 5.52 40.85 -2.70
CA PHE A 176 6.34 40.76 -3.91
C PHE A 176 7.67 40.05 -3.64
N ALA A 177 8.04 39.13 -4.52
CA ALA A 177 9.27 38.38 -4.41
C ALA A 177 10.47 39.33 -4.56
N LYS A 178 11.48 39.14 -3.71
CA LYS A 178 12.79 39.77 -3.89
C LYS A 178 13.51 39.10 -5.05
N GLU A 179 14.49 39.76 -5.66
CA GLU A 179 15.21 39.24 -6.85
C GLU A 179 15.76 37.82 -6.64
N ASN A 180 16.25 37.51 -5.44
CA ASN A 180 16.80 36.20 -5.05
C ASN A 180 15.73 35.11 -4.74
N GLU A 181 14.45 35.49 -4.69
CA GLU A 181 13.30 34.60 -4.43
C GLU A 181 12.45 34.40 -5.70
N THR A 182 12.91 34.91 -6.84
CA THR A 182 12.22 34.76 -8.13
C THR A 182 12.55 33.42 -8.78
N TYR A 183 11.53 32.77 -9.35
CA TYR A 183 11.67 31.53 -10.12
C TYR A 183 11.37 31.80 -11.59
N GLN A 184 12.09 31.13 -12.48
CA GLN A 184 11.71 31.10 -13.88
C GLN A 184 10.46 30.24 -14.04
N MET A 185 9.34 30.83 -14.47
CA MET A 185 8.14 30.05 -14.72
C MET A 185 8.33 29.16 -15.95
N PRO A 186 7.90 27.90 -15.87
CA PRO A 186 7.92 27.04 -17.04
C PRO A 186 6.90 27.53 -18.06
N ASP A 187 7.19 27.32 -19.35
CA ASP A 187 6.30 27.73 -20.43
C ASP A 187 4.99 26.92 -20.34
N PRO A 188 3.82 27.58 -20.23
CA PRO A 188 2.53 26.88 -20.20
C PRO A 188 2.32 25.90 -21.35
N LYS A 189 2.91 26.15 -22.53
CA LYS A 189 2.86 25.25 -23.69
C LYS A 189 3.56 23.90 -23.46
N GLN A 190 4.43 23.79 -22.45
CA GLN A 190 5.06 22.52 -22.06
C GLN A 190 4.10 21.58 -21.32
N TYR A 191 2.98 22.11 -20.81
CA TYR A 191 1.95 21.35 -20.09
C TYR A 191 0.68 21.15 -20.93
N ASP A 192 0.64 21.72 -22.14
CA ASP A 192 -0.45 21.53 -23.08
C ASP A 192 -0.16 20.30 -23.96
N SER A 193 -1.10 19.36 -23.95
CA SER A 193 -1.09 18.16 -24.79
C SER A 193 -1.62 18.44 -26.21
N GLY A 194 -2.00 19.68 -26.51
CA GLY A 194 -2.54 20.14 -27.79
C GLY A 194 -1.57 19.99 -28.98
N SER A 195 -2.13 19.48 -30.07
CA SER A 195 -1.47 19.06 -31.30
C SER A 195 -1.34 20.18 -32.34
N GLU A 196 -0.75 21.32 -32.00
CA GLU A 196 -0.27 22.26 -33.00
C GLU A 196 1.27 22.25 -32.99
N VAL A 197 1.81 21.35 -33.83
CA VAL A 197 3.21 21.39 -34.22
C VAL A 197 3.30 22.45 -35.32
N GLU A 198 3.62 23.70 -34.96
CA GLU A 198 3.76 24.77 -35.94
C GLU A 198 4.90 24.49 -36.95
N ASN A 199 5.92 23.67 -36.60
CA ASN A 199 6.99 23.21 -37.50
C ASN A 199 7.61 21.86 -37.05
N VAL A 200 7.83 20.93 -37.99
CA VAL A 200 8.55 19.66 -37.74
C VAL A 200 10.05 19.94 -37.54
N THR A 201 10.69 19.20 -36.64
CA THR A 201 12.10 19.37 -36.26
C THR A 201 12.79 18.01 -36.27
N ILE A 202 14.13 18.01 -36.28
CA ILE A 202 14.93 16.79 -36.16
C ILE A 202 14.56 15.96 -34.93
N ALA A 203 14.23 16.61 -33.81
CA ALA A 203 13.81 15.95 -32.58
C ALA A 203 12.48 15.18 -32.73
N HIS A 204 11.58 15.65 -33.60
CA HIS A 204 10.33 14.92 -33.88
C HIS A 204 10.57 13.64 -34.68
N VAL A 205 11.53 13.64 -35.62
CA VAL A 205 11.93 12.43 -36.35
C VAL A 205 12.58 11.42 -35.40
N GLN A 206 13.48 11.89 -34.54
CA GLN A 206 14.08 11.07 -33.49
C GLN A 206 13.01 10.45 -32.58
N GLU A 207 12.04 11.23 -32.10
CA GLU A 207 10.96 10.77 -31.23
C GLU A 207 10.11 9.66 -31.87
N VAL A 208 9.77 9.80 -33.16
CA VAL A 208 9.03 8.76 -33.90
C VAL A 208 9.82 7.45 -33.96
N LEU A 209 11.14 7.52 -34.18
CA LEU A 209 12.01 6.35 -34.20
C LEU A 209 12.20 5.74 -32.81
N GLU A 210 12.25 6.54 -31.75
CA GLU A 210 12.31 6.07 -30.36
C GLU A 210 11.01 5.37 -29.94
N HIS A 211 9.86 5.88 -30.39
CA HIS A 211 8.57 5.22 -30.21
C HIS A 211 8.52 3.87 -30.94
N ALA A 212 9.01 3.81 -32.19
CA ALA A 212 9.04 2.58 -32.96
C ALA A 212 10.10 1.57 -32.48
N TYR A 213 11.15 2.04 -31.80
CA TYR A 213 12.23 1.17 -31.31
C TYR A 213 11.64 0.00 -30.52
N PRO A 214 12.06 -1.24 -30.82
CA PRO A 214 13.24 -1.60 -31.60
C PRO A 214 12.99 -1.91 -33.09
N ASN A 215 11.82 -1.56 -33.63
CA ASN A 215 11.53 -1.71 -35.05
C ASN A 215 12.05 -0.51 -35.86
N GLY A 216 12.46 -0.76 -37.09
CA GLY A 216 12.76 0.29 -38.06
C GLY A 216 11.50 0.86 -38.70
N LEU A 217 11.58 2.08 -39.22
CA LEU A 217 10.51 2.71 -40.00
C LEU A 217 11.02 3.15 -41.37
N SER A 218 10.17 3.04 -42.39
CA SER A 218 10.44 3.64 -43.69
C SER A 218 10.25 5.16 -43.64
N VAL A 219 10.89 5.87 -44.57
CA VAL A 219 10.75 7.33 -44.70
C VAL A 219 9.29 7.73 -44.91
N ASP A 220 8.54 6.95 -45.69
CA ASP A 220 7.13 7.24 -45.99
C ASP A 220 6.27 7.22 -44.72
N ILE A 221 6.49 6.24 -43.83
CA ILE A 221 5.73 6.13 -42.57
C ILE A 221 6.07 7.29 -41.62
N ILE A 222 7.34 7.71 -41.57
CA ILE A 222 7.77 8.83 -40.73
C ILE A 222 7.15 10.14 -41.25
N ALA A 223 7.18 10.36 -42.56
CA ALA A 223 6.60 11.55 -43.21
C ALA A 223 5.08 11.61 -43.01
N GLU A 224 4.39 10.48 -43.13
CA GLU A 224 2.94 10.39 -42.86
C GLU A 224 2.62 10.71 -41.39
N SER A 225 3.40 10.15 -40.46
CA SER A 225 3.21 10.34 -39.02
C SER A 225 3.41 11.79 -38.59
N LEU A 226 4.41 12.48 -39.18
CA LEU A 226 4.76 13.86 -38.86
C LEU A 226 4.04 14.89 -39.76
N ARG A 227 3.27 14.43 -40.75
CA ARG A 227 2.60 15.27 -41.76
C ARG A 227 3.57 16.22 -42.48
N CYS A 228 4.75 15.73 -42.84
CA CYS A 228 5.78 16.48 -43.57
C CYS A 228 6.20 15.75 -44.85
N THR A 229 7.13 16.33 -45.61
CA THR A 229 7.58 15.74 -46.87
C THR A 229 8.68 14.71 -46.65
N ASN A 230 8.75 13.70 -47.52
CA ASN A 230 9.86 12.73 -47.53
C ASN A 230 11.23 13.40 -47.64
N LYS A 231 11.32 14.57 -48.28
CA LYS A 231 12.57 15.31 -48.43
C LYS A 231 13.06 15.84 -47.08
N GLU A 232 12.19 16.49 -46.31
CA GLU A 232 12.51 17.02 -44.97
C GLU A 232 12.90 15.88 -44.02
N VAL A 233 12.18 14.76 -44.05
CA VAL A 233 12.52 13.59 -43.23
C VAL A 233 13.90 13.04 -43.58
N ASN A 234 14.26 12.92 -44.85
CA ASN A 234 15.58 12.45 -45.25
C ASN A 234 16.70 13.41 -44.81
N GLU A 235 16.48 14.73 -44.87
CA GLU A 235 17.45 15.72 -44.38
C GLU A 235 17.72 15.52 -42.88
N PHE A 236 16.67 15.36 -42.07
CA PHE A 236 16.79 15.09 -40.65
C PHE A 236 17.44 13.72 -40.34
N LEU A 237 17.11 12.67 -41.09
CA LEU A 237 17.69 11.34 -40.91
C LEU A 237 19.19 11.32 -41.22
N CYS A 238 19.63 12.00 -42.28
CA CYS A 238 21.05 12.15 -42.60
C CYS A 238 21.82 12.89 -41.49
N GLU A 239 21.22 13.91 -40.88
CA GLU A 239 21.81 14.62 -39.75
C GLU A 239 21.90 13.70 -38.51
N LEU A 240 20.83 12.97 -38.17
CA LEU A 240 20.82 12.00 -37.07
C LEU A 240 21.81 10.85 -37.29
N GLU A 241 22.01 10.39 -38.53
CA GLU A 241 22.99 9.36 -38.88
C GLU A 241 24.42 9.87 -38.69
N THR A 242 24.68 11.13 -39.07
CA THR A 242 25.98 11.78 -38.85
C THR A 242 26.30 11.92 -37.36
N LEU A 243 25.26 12.12 -36.53
CA LEU A 243 25.38 12.14 -35.07
C LEU A 243 25.45 10.74 -34.44
N GLY A 244 25.33 9.66 -35.22
CA GLY A 244 25.33 8.28 -34.73
C GLY A 244 24.07 7.87 -33.97
N VAL A 245 23.00 8.65 -34.05
CA VAL A 245 21.73 8.45 -33.31
C VAL A 245 20.87 7.40 -34.01
N VAL A 246 20.90 7.36 -35.34
CA VAL A 246 20.11 6.42 -36.16
C VAL A 246 21.02 5.72 -37.15
N GLN A 247 20.59 4.55 -37.61
CA GLN A 247 21.27 3.83 -38.69
C GLN A 247 20.23 3.32 -39.68
N LYS A 248 20.65 3.20 -40.94
CA LYS A 248 19.83 2.60 -41.98
C LYS A 248 20.05 1.09 -42.06
N LEU A 249 18.98 0.32 -41.91
CA LEU A 249 18.97 -1.12 -42.09
C LEU A 249 18.06 -1.47 -43.28
N GLN A 250 18.66 -1.84 -44.42
CA GLN A 250 17.95 -2.06 -45.68
C GLN A 250 17.17 -0.81 -46.13
N ASN A 251 15.82 -0.86 -46.10
CA ASN A 251 14.93 0.25 -46.48
C ASN A 251 14.33 0.98 -45.27
N GLU A 252 14.71 0.62 -44.06
CA GLU A 252 14.16 1.18 -42.83
C GLU A 252 15.24 1.86 -42.01
N TRP A 253 14.84 2.84 -41.22
CA TRP A 253 15.67 3.57 -40.28
C TRP A 253 15.34 3.13 -38.86
N ILE A 254 16.38 2.83 -38.08
CA ILE A 254 16.23 2.36 -36.71
C ILE A 254 17.05 3.22 -35.75
N ARG A 255 16.50 3.48 -34.57
CA ARG A 255 17.23 4.14 -33.46
C ARG A 255 18.35 3.23 -32.97
N VAL A 256 19.57 3.76 -32.90
CA VAL A 256 20.73 3.05 -32.34
C VAL A 256 20.64 3.08 -30.81
N ASN A 257 20.81 1.92 -30.17
CA ASN A 257 20.91 1.84 -28.71
C ASN A 257 22.38 1.80 -28.30
N ALA A 258 22.83 2.79 -27.53
CA ALA A 258 24.21 2.91 -27.09
C ALA A 258 24.72 1.74 -26.23
N VAL A 259 23.81 0.96 -25.62
CA VAL A 259 24.16 -0.12 -24.68
C VAL A 259 24.38 -1.48 -25.36
N ASP A 260 23.78 -1.71 -26.54
CA ASP A 260 23.77 -3.01 -27.20
C ASP A 260 24.30 -2.95 -28.65
N SER A 261 25.32 -3.76 -28.94
CA SER A 261 25.56 -4.24 -30.30
C SER A 261 24.53 -5.33 -30.60
N ILE A 262 23.57 -5.07 -31.49
CA ILE A 262 22.57 -6.06 -31.89
C ILE A 262 23.29 -7.21 -32.64
N GLU A 263 23.70 -8.24 -31.92
CA GLU A 263 24.05 -9.52 -32.55
C GLU A 263 22.75 -10.19 -33.00
N LEU A 264 22.49 -10.14 -34.30
CA LEU A 264 21.42 -10.89 -34.97
C LEU A 264 21.70 -12.40 -34.89
N SER A 265 21.62 -12.98 -33.69
CA SER A 265 21.69 -14.42 -33.49
C SER A 265 20.30 -15.03 -33.61
N ARG A 266 20.15 -16.06 -34.45
CA ARG A 266 18.96 -16.92 -34.43
C ARG A 266 18.97 -17.66 -33.10
N THR A 267 17.90 -17.52 -32.32
CA THR A 267 17.79 -18.18 -31.01
C THR A 267 18.02 -19.69 -31.15
N PRO A 268 18.79 -20.33 -30.26
CA PRO A 268 18.80 -21.78 -30.15
C PRO A 268 17.37 -22.29 -29.88
N THR A 269 16.99 -23.37 -30.54
CA THR A 269 15.64 -23.95 -30.49
C THR A 269 15.28 -24.59 -29.13
N SER A 270 16.23 -24.71 -28.21
CA SER A 270 16.05 -25.23 -26.85
C SER A 270 16.92 -24.48 -25.84
N PHE A 271 16.30 -23.94 -24.79
CA PHE A 271 17.00 -23.43 -23.61
C PHE A 271 17.29 -24.60 -22.65
N GLY A 272 18.45 -24.60 -22.01
CA GLY A 272 18.69 -25.50 -20.86
C GLY A 272 17.77 -25.13 -19.69
N SER A 273 17.56 -26.02 -18.72
CA SER A 273 16.70 -25.75 -17.57
C SER A 273 17.09 -24.48 -16.79
N ARG A 274 18.39 -24.16 -16.74
CA ARG A 274 18.98 -22.97 -16.11
C ARG A 274 18.92 -21.68 -16.94
N ASP A 275 18.60 -21.77 -18.24
CA ASP A 275 18.64 -20.60 -19.16
C ASP A 275 17.28 -19.92 -19.33
N HIS A 276 16.22 -20.46 -18.72
CA HIS A 276 14.90 -19.87 -18.80
C HIS A 276 14.76 -18.66 -17.89
N PRO A 277 14.27 -17.51 -18.40
CA PRO A 277 13.97 -16.34 -17.58
C PRO A 277 12.96 -16.65 -16.47
N THR A 278 13.27 -16.22 -15.25
CA THR A 278 12.37 -16.25 -14.09
C THR A 278 11.76 -14.87 -13.81
N VAL A 279 12.33 -13.81 -14.36
CA VAL A 279 11.83 -12.44 -14.22
C VAL A 279 11.59 -11.82 -15.59
N ALA A 280 10.44 -11.20 -15.78
CA ALA A 280 10.14 -10.38 -16.94
C ALA A 280 10.07 -8.90 -16.57
N ILE A 281 10.63 -8.04 -17.42
CA ILE A 281 10.61 -6.58 -17.27
C ILE A 281 9.95 -5.95 -18.49
N LEU A 282 8.91 -5.15 -18.26
CA LEU A 282 8.14 -4.46 -19.29
C LEU A 282 8.29 -2.96 -19.14
N THR A 283 8.60 -2.26 -20.22
CA THR A 283 8.80 -0.81 -20.29
C THR A 283 8.13 -0.23 -21.55
N CYS A 284 7.88 1.08 -21.62
CA CYS A 284 7.22 1.72 -22.75
C CYS A 284 8.11 2.72 -23.51
N LEU A 285 8.94 3.50 -22.83
CA LEU A 285 9.76 4.54 -23.46
C LEU A 285 11.15 4.03 -23.84
N PHE A 286 11.79 4.69 -24.81
CA PHE A 286 13.14 4.34 -25.22
C PHE A 286 14.16 4.57 -24.09
N THR A 287 14.07 5.70 -23.38
CA THR A 287 14.91 6.03 -22.22
C THR A 287 14.79 5.02 -21.08
N GLU A 288 13.57 4.55 -20.82
CA GLU A 288 13.31 3.48 -19.86
C GLU A 288 13.95 2.16 -20.30
N LYS A 289 13.84 1.81 -21.60
CA LYS A 289 14.48 0.60 -22.16
C LYS A 289 16.00 0.65 -22.02
N GLN A 290 16.64 1.78 -22.32
CA GLN A 290 18.08 1.94 -22.12
C GLN A 290 18.48 1.84 -20.65
N SER A 291 17.65 2.39 -19.75
CA SER A 291 17.86 2.29 -18.30
C SER A 291 17.82 0.83 -17.83
N ILE A 292 16.87 0.03 -18.34
CA ILE A 292 16.77 -1.40 -18.04
C ILE A 292 17.94 -2.18 -18.65
N ASP A 293 18.32 -1.92 -19.89
CA ASP A 293 19.43 -2.64 -20.53
C ASP A 293 20.76 -2.40 -19.82
N ALA A 294 20.98 -1.17 -19.34
CA ALA A 294 22.20 -0.80 -18.65
C ALA A 294 22.37 -1.46 -17.28
N ILE A 295 21.29 -1.96 -16.65
CA ILE A 295 21.34 -2.67 -15.37
C ILE A 295 21.38 -4.19 -15.55
N ILE A 296 21.13 -4.73 -16.75
CA ILE A 296 21.18 -6.17 -17.02
C ILE A 296 22.62 -6.58 -17.28
N ASP A 297 23.10 -7.55 -16.52
CA ASP A 297 24.46 -8.08 -16.65
C ASP A 297 24.48 -9.20 -17.71
N ASN A 298 25.54 -9.27 -18.52
CA ASN A 298 25.68 -10.23 -19.63
C ASN A 298 24.43 -10.24 -20.56
N SER A 299 24.00 -9.05 -20.97
CA SER A 299 22.85 -8.88 -21.85
C SER A 299 23.12 -9.40 -23.26
N THR A 300 22.09 -9.94 -23.89
CA THR A 300 22.07 -10.29 -25.31
C THR A 300 20.69 -9.94 -25.85
N THR A 301 20.67 -9.11 -26.89
CA THR A 301 19.43 -8.71 -27.54
C THR A 301 19.13 -9.66 -28.69
N VAL A 302 17.99 -10.35 -28.59
CA VAL A 302 17.59 -11.43 -29.51
C VAL A 302 16.36 -11.01 -30.29
N HIS A 303 16.43 -11.18 -31.61
CA HIS A 303 15.30 -11.01 -32.52
C HIS A 303 14.66 -12.37 -32.85
N ARG A 304 13.42 -12.60 -32.47
CA ARG A 304 12.75 -13.89 -32.70
C ARG A 304 11.84 -13.84 -33.93
N TYR A 305 12.39 -14.01 -35.14
CA TYR A 305 11.55 -14.27 -36.32
C TYR A 305 11.02 -15.71 -36.26
N ARG A 306 9.75 -15.90 -35.85
CA ARG A 306 9.01 -17.12 -36.19
C ARG A 306 8.20 -16.89 -37.46
N SER A 307 8.10 -17.93 -38.29
CA SER A 307 7.18 -18.05 -39.43
C SER A 307 5.69 -17.88 -39.10
N GLY A 308 5.36 -17.56 -37.83
CA GLY A 308 4.02 -17.32 -37.29
C GLY A 308 3.78 -15.89 -36.77
N GLY A 309 4.62 -14.90 -37.13
CA GLY A 309 4.29 -13.47 -36.94
C GLY A 309 4.62 -12.85 -35.58
N ASP A 310 5.59 -13.39 -34.83
CA ASP A 310 6.20 -12.68 -33.69
C ASP A 310 7.45 -11.95 -34.20
N SER A 311 7.51 -10.63 -33.96
CA SER A 311 8.62 -9.74 -34.37
C SER A 311 9.16 -8.94 -33.18
N ASN A 312 8.87 -9.36 -31.95
CA ASN A 312 9.36 -8.67 -30.76
C ASN A 312 10.84 -8.94 -30.52
N ILE A 313 11.52 -7.93 -29.97
CA ILE A 313 12.94 -7.99 -29.60
C ILE A 313 13.02 -8.04 -28.08
N TYR A 314 13.76 -9.04 -27.59
CA TYR A 314 13.92 -9.29 -26.17
C TYR A 314 15.38 -9.10 -25.78
N THR A 315 15.64 -8.41 -24.68
CA THR A 315 16.96 -8.36 -24.05
C THR A 315 16.99 -9.40 -22.93
N LEU A 316 17.86 -10.39 -23.08
CA LEU A 316 18.04 -11.48 -22.13
C LEU A 316 19.36 -11.29 -21.39
N GLY A 317 19.37 -11.51 -20.08
CA GLY A 317 20.60 -11.42 -19.30
C GLY A 317 20.40 -11.88 -17.88
N TRP A 318 21.21 -11.37 -16.96
CA TRP A 318 21.16 -11.72 -15.55
C TRP A 318 21.03 -10.48 -14.68
N ILE A 319 20.29 -10.62 -13.59
CA ILE A 319 20.36 -9.70 -12.45
C ILE A 319 20.50 -10.59 -11.21
N GLY A 320 21.70 -10.58 -10.62
CA GLY A 320 22.05 -11.51 -9.54
C GLY A 320 21.83 -12.96 -9.96
N LYS A 321 21.01 -13.69 -9.19
CA LYS A 321 20.68 -15.10 -9.44
C LYS A 321 19.57 -15.29 -10.47
N HIS A 322 18.88 -14.23 -10.88
CA HIS A 322 17.73 -14.33 -11.77
C HIS A 322 18.13 -14.14 -13.23
N ARG A 323 17.71 -15.08 -14.08
CA ARG A 323 17.70 -14.86 -15.52
C ARG A 323 16.53 -13.95 -15.85
N VAL A 324 16.81 -12.85 -16.55
CA VAL A 324 15.83 -11.80 -16.83
C VAL A 324 15.56 -11.70 -18.32
N VAL A 325 14.32 -11.34 -18.67
CA VAL A 325 13.90 -10.95 -20.01
C VAL A 325 13.25 -9.57 -19.97
N ALA A 326 13.72 -8.65 -20.81
CA ALA A 326 13.17 -7.31 -20.90
C ALA A 326 12.66 -7.01 -22.32
N THR A 327 11.56 -6.28 -22.43
CA THR A 327 11.07 -5.76 -23.72
C THR A 327 10.45 -4.37 -23.57
N LYS A 328 10.49 -3.59 -24.65
CA LYS A 328 9.76 -2.33 -24.80
C LYS A 328 8.42 -2.59 -25.48
N LEU A 329 7.35 -2.00 -24.95
CA LEU A 329 6.03 -1.97 -25.55
C LEU A 329 6.01 -0.90 -26.65
N ALA A 330 5.30 -1.18 -27.74
CA ALA A 330 5.22 -0.25 -28.88
C ALA A 330 4.43 1.01 -28.54
N ILE A 331 3.27 0.83 -27.89
CA ILE A 331 2.38 1.92 -27.49
C ILE A 331 1.59 1.51 -26.25
N ILE A 332 1.35 2.46 -25.34
CA ILE A 332 0.50 2.32 -24.17
C ILE A 332 -0.50 3.48 -24.15
N GLY A 333 -1.68 3.27 -23.56
CA GLY A 333 -2.74 4.27 -23.56
C GLY A 333 -4.14 3.69 -23.68
N ASP A 334 -5.12 4.58 -23.80
CA ASP A 334 -6.55 4.26 -23.84
C ASP A 334 -7.09 3.98 -25.25
N SER A 335 -6.27 4.15 -26.31
CA SER A 335 -6.67 3.78 -27.66
C SER A 335 -6.79 2.26 -27.80
N ARG A 336 -7.64 1.82 -28.73
CA ARG A 336 -7.85 0.39 -28.98
C ARG A 336 -6.58 -0.27 -29.52
N GLU A 337 -5.84 0.46 -30.34
CA GLU A 337 -4.55 0.07 -30.91
C GLU A 337 -3.52 -0.11 -29.79
N ALA A 338 -3.45 0.83 -28.84
CA ALA A 338 -2.55 0.76 -27.69
C ALA A 338 -2.89 -0.43 -26.77
N THR A 339 -4.17 -0.58 -26.42
CA THR A 339 -4.67 -1.67 -25.57
C THR A 339 -4.36 -3.04 -26.19
N THR A 340 -4.60 -3.19 -27.50
CA THR A 340 -4.39 -4.46 -28.22
C THR A 340 -2.90 -4.77 -28.36
N SER A 341 -2.08 -3.79 -28.73
CA SER A 341 -0.64 -3.95 -28.93
C SER A 341 0.07 -4.34 -27.63
N SER A 342 -0.11 -3.55 -26.57
CA SER A 342 0.53 -3.78 -25.26
C SER A 342 0.13 -5.11 -24.63
N GLY A 343 -1.16 -5.47 -24.65
CA GLY A 343 -1.65 -6.76 -24.13
C GLY A 343 -1.14 -7.96 -24.93
N SER A 344 -1.09 -7.84 -26.27
CA SER A 344 -0.59 -8.90 -27.17
C SER A 344 0.91 -9.15 -26.97
N ILE A 345 1.73 -8.09 -26.92
CA ILE A 345 3.19 -8.20 -26.67
C ILE A 345 3.44 -8.88 -25.32
N THR A 346 2.71 -8.46 -24.28
CA THR A 346 2.83 -9.04 -22.93
C THR A 346 2.46 -10.52 -22.91
N THR A 347 1.31 -10.88 -23.49
CA THR A 347 0.85 -12.28 -23.57
C THR A 347 1.82 -13.16 -24.35
N ARG A 348 2.40 -12.64 -25.44
CA ARG A 348 3.40 -13.36 -26.24
C ARG A 348 4.70 -13.57 -25.47
N LEU A 349 5.20 -12.56 -24.74
CA LEU A 349 6.38 -12.70 -23.90
C LEU A 349 6.16 -13.80 -22.86
N LEU A 350 5.07 -13.73 -22.09
CA LEU A 350 4.79 -14.70 -21.02
C LEU A 350 4.49 -16.10 -21.59
N GLY A 351 3.85 -16.18 -22.76
CA GLY A 351 3.65 -17.45 -23.47
C GLY A 351 4.95 -18.07 -24.01
N ASN A 352 5.90 -17.24 -24.43
CA ASN A 352 7.22 -17.65 -24.91
C ASN A 352 8.17 -18.05 -23.77
N PHE A 353 8.03 -17.44 -22.60
CA PHE A 353 8.87 -17.64 -21.42
C PHE A 353 8.03 -18.11 -20.23
N GLN A 354 7.55 -19.36 -20.29
CA GLN A 354 6.59 -19.94 -19.34
C GLN A 354 7.12 -20.17 -17.91
N ARG A 355 8.42 -19.89 -17.67
CA ARG A 355 9.06 -20.00 -16.35
C ARG A 355 9.20 -18.67 -15.62
N VAL A 356 8.65 -17.59 -16.19
CA VAL A 356 8.59 -16.30 -15.52
C VAL A 356 7.70 -16.44 -14.27
N GLU A 357 8.24 -16.06 -13.12
CA GLU A 357 7.59 -16.07 -11.81
C GLU A 357 7.23 -14.65 -11.37
N HIS A 358 8.07 -13.67 -11.72
CA HIS A 358 7.90 -12.27 -11.33
C HIS A 358 7.84 -11.35 -12.57
N VAL A 359 6.89 -10.42 -12.58
CA VAL A 359 6.78 -9.39 -13.64
C VAL A 359 6.95 -7.99 -13.05
N PHE A 360 7.93 -7.25 -13.56
CA PHE A 360 8.14 -5.84 -13.23
C PHE A 360 7.68 -4.97 -14.39
N ILE A 361 6.74 -4.07 -14.13
CA ILE A 361 6.28 -3.07 -15.09
C ILE A 361 6.97 -1.76 -14.72
N VAL A 362 8.06 -1.44 -15.39
CA VAL A 362 8.98 -0.36 -15.00
C VAL A 362 8.90 0.78 -15.99
N GLY A 363 8.82 2.00 -15.49
CA GLY A 363 8.86 3.18 -16.33
C GLY A 363 8.77 4.47 -15.55
N VAL A 364 8.42 5.54 -16.24
CA VAL A 364 8.15 6.85 -15.63
C VAL A 364 6.66 7.06 -15.39
N GLY A 365 6.33 7.91 -14.43
CA GLY A 365 4.97 8.34 -14.13
C GLY A 365 4.91 9.77 -13.61
N GLY A 366 3.70 10.24 -13.40
CA GLY A 366 3.40 11.51 -12.74
C GLY A 366 3.18 11.33 -11.25
N GLY A 367 3.75 12.19 -10.42
CA GLY A 367 3.54 12.20 -8.98
C GLY A 367 2.18 12.81 -8.62
N VAL A 368 1.54 12.28 -7.58
CA VAL A 368 0.36 12.93 -6.99
C VAL A 368 0.84 13.96 -5.98
N ALA A 369 0.62 15.24 -6.30
CA ALA A 369 1.07 16.34 -5.48
C ALA A 369 0.17 16.55 -4.24
N HIS A 370 0.79 16.56 -3.07
CA HIS A 370 0.21 17.13 -1.85
C HIS A 370 0.88 18.46 -1.51
N TYR A 371 0.10 19.53 -1.38
CA TYR A 371 0.64 20.89 -1.15
C TYR A 371 0.88 21.19 0.33
N THR A 372 0.19 20.47 1.21
CA THR A 372 0.18 20.74 2.65
C THR A 372 0.77 19.58 3.45
N ASP A 373 0.74 18.35 2.93
CA ASP A 373 1.21 17.14 3.62
C ASP A 373 2.53 16.64 3.01
N ALA A 374 3.62 16.89 3.73
CA ALA A 374 4.97 16.49 3.35
C ALA A 374 5.18 14.98 3.28
N THR A 375 4.41 14.19 4.06
CA THR A 375 4.54 12.72 4.12
C THR A 375 3.87 12.04 2.92
N ARG A 376 2.88 12.72 2.33
CA ARG A 376 2.17 12.24 1.14
C ARG A 376 2.74 12.80 -0.16
N HIS A 377 3.46 13.91 -0.10
CA HIS A 377 4.00 14.59 -1.27
C HIS A 377 5.14 13.80 -1.95
N VAL A 378 4.92 13.42 -3.21
CA VAL A 378 5.91 12.79 -4.09
C VAL A 378 6.57 13.87 -4.95
N ARG A 379 7.92 13.87 -5.07
CA ARG A 379 8.69 14.85 -5.88
C ARG A 379 9.25 14.26 -7.16
N LEU A 380 9.72 15.12 -8.06
CA LEU A 380 10.41 14.67 -9.26
C LEU A 380 11.70 13.93 -8.89
N GLY A 381 11.95 12.81 -9.58
CA GLY A 381 13.04 11.89 -9.29
C GLY A 381 12.78 10.91 -8.14
N ASP A 382 11.67 11.00 -7.41
CA ASP A 382 11.23 9.93 -6.51
C ASP A 382 10.82 8.68 -7.30
N VAL A 383 10.68 7.55 -6.60
CA VAL A 383 10.15 6.33 -7.19
C VAL A 383 8.96 5.84 -6.39
N VAL A 384 7.87 5.51 -7.08
CA VAL A 384 6.67 4.93 -6.49
C VAL A 384 6.56 3.47 -6.92
N VAL A 385 6.47 2.57 -5.94
CA VAL A 385 6.19 1.14 -6.14
C VAL A 385 4.72 0.88 -5.83
N SER A 386 4.02 0.18 -6.73
CA SER A 386 2.63 -0.19 -6.50
C SER A 386 2.49 -1.06 -5.25
N GLY A 387 1.61 -0.67 -4.35
CA GLY A 387 1.24 -1.44 -3.17
C GLY A 387 -0.20 -1.16 -2.74
N PRO A 388 -0.84 -2.07 -2.00
CA PRO A 388 -2.28 -2.01 -1.75
C PRO A 388 -2.65 -0.90 -0.75
N GLU A 389 -3.39 0.14 -1.18
CA GLU A 389 -4.20 1.03 -0.30
C GLU A 389 -5.38 1.72 -1.06
N PRO A 390 -6.55 1.07 -1.31
CA PRO A 390 -6.90 -0.33 -1.09
C PRO A 390 -6.46 -1.26 -2.24
N ASN A 391 -5.98 -0.74 -3.38
CA ASN A 391 -5.58 -1.53 -4.54
C ASN A 391 -4.20 -1.12 -5.06
N SER A 392 -3.39 -2.06 -5.54
CA SER A 392 -2.06 -1.77 -6.10
C SER A 392 -2.12 -0.95 -7.39
N TYR A 393 -3.09 -1.23 -8.26
CA TYR A 393 -3.34 -0.43 -9.47
C TYR A 393 -4.85 -0.17 -9.70
N VAL A 394 -5.20 1.05 -10.08
CA VAL A 394 -6.59 1.48 -10.34
C VAL A 394 -6.69 2.14 -11.71
N PHE A 395 -7.56 1.60 -12.58
CA PHE A 395 -7.78 2.14 -13.91
C PHE A 395 -9.22 2.63 -14.11
N ALA A 396 -9.40 3.94 -14.31
CA ALA A 396 -10.70 4.53 -14.67
C ALA A 396 -10.95 4.39 -16.18
N HIS A 397 -11.71 3.37 -16.56
CA HIS A 397 -12.01 3.07 -17.97
C HIS A 397 -13.16 3.90 -18.53
N THR A 398 -13.99 4.53 -17.68
CA THR A 398 -15.12 5.38 -18.10
C THR A 398 -15.49 6.36 -16.99
N TYR A 399 -16.07 7.51 -17.37
CA TYR A 399 -16.62 8.50 -16.44
C TYR A 399 -18.12 8.25 -16.21
N THR A 400 -18.58 8.42 -14.98
CA THR A 400 -20.03 8.46 -14.73
C THR A 400 -20.53 9.89 -14.92
N VAL A 401 -21.58 10.05 -15.73
CA VAL A 401 -22.13 11.36 -16.11
C VAL A 401 -23.60 11.41 -15.69
N ASP A 402 -23.98 12.50 -15.04
CA ASP A 402 -25.38 12.82 -14.78
C ASP A 402 -26.07 13.18 -16.10
N ARG A 403 -27.08 12.42 -16.49
CA ARG A 403 -27.81 12.60 -17.76
C ARG A 403 -28.57 13.93 -17.85
N ALA A 404 -28.94 14.54 -16.71
CA ALA A 404 -29.70 15.79 -16.71
C ALA A 404 -28.80 17.03 -16.81
N THR A 405 -27.60 16.96 -16.24
CA THR A 405 -26.68 18.11 -16.15
C THR A 405 -25.46 17.97 -17.05
N GLU A 406 -25.25 16.79 -17.63
CA GLU A 406 -24.05 16.39 -18.37
C GLU A 406 -22.74 16.54 -17.56
N HIS A 407 -22.84 16.64 -16.24
CA HIS A 407 -21.69 16.74 -15.35
C HIS A 407 -21.17 15.36 -14.94
N VAL A 408 -19.84 15.21 -14.98
CA VAL A 408 -19.16 14.02 -14.45
C VAL A 408 -19.31 13.99 -12.94
N ASN A 409 -19.91 12.91 -12.42
CA ASN A 409 -20.15 12.70 -10.99
C ASN A 409 -19.24 11.62 -10.36
N GLY A 410 -18.41 10.93 -11.17
CA GLY A 410 -17.52 9.86 -10.68
C GLY A 410 -16.80 9.09 -11.78
N PHE A 411 -16.23 7.95 -11.41
CA PHE A 411 -15.38 7.10 -12.25
C PHE A 411 -15.80 5.64 -12.14
N LEU A 412 -15.91 4.95 -13.28
CA LEU A 412 -15.98 3.48 -13.34
C LEU A 412 -14.57 2.94 -13.44
N VAL A 413 -14.18 2.13 -12.45
CA VAL A 413 -12.80 1.66 -12.31
C VAL A 413 -12.66 0.15 -12.40
N ARG A 414 -11.47 -0.29 -12.83
CA ARG A 414 -10.95 -1.64 -12.62
C ARG A 414 -9.85 -1.57 -11.57
N ASN A 415 -9.88 -2.52 -10.65
CA ASN A 415 -8.94 -2.59 -9.54
C ASN A 415 -8.09 -3.84 -9.69
N TRP A 416 -6.78 -3.70 -9.50
CA TRP A 416 -5.83 -4.77 -9.65
C TRP A 416 -4.94 -4.89 -8.40
N ASN A 417 -4.75 -6.13 -7.96
CA ASN A 417 -3.84 -6.49 -6.89
C ASN A 417 -3.05 -7.74 -7.30
N PRO A 418 -1.73 -7.80 -7.04
CA PRO A 418 -0.98 -9.05 -7.14
C PRO A 418 -1.46 -10.00 -6.03
N GLN A 419 -1.44 -11.32 -6.30
CA GLN A 419 -1.76 -12.32 -5.29
C GLN A 419 -0.58 -12.52 -4.34
N ASP A 420 0.65 -12.42 -4.85
CA ASP A 420 1.88 -12.43 -4.07
C ASP A 420 2.41 -11.00 -3.88
N ALA A 421 2.51 -10.56 -2.64
CA ALA A 421 2.94 -9.23 -2.26
C ALA A 421 4.45 -9.11 -1.95
N ILE A 422 5.28 -10.10 -2.28
CA ILE A 422 6.71 -10.13 -1.93
C ILE A 422 7.46 -8.87 -2.38
N ILE A 423 7.25 -8.41 -3.62
CA ILE A 423 7.93 -7.23 -4.17
C ILE A 423 7.55 -5.97 -3.37
N THR A 424 6.25 -5.81 -3.09
CA THR A 424 5.74 -4.69 -2.29
C THR A 424 6.26 -4.74 -0.86
N HIS A 425 6.37 -5.94 -0.27
CA HIS A 425 6.90 -6.11 1.08
C HIS A 425 8.39 -5.71 1.17
N ILE A 426 9.20 -6.11 0.19
CA ILE A 426 10.62 -5.70 0.13
C ILE A 426 10.71 -4.18 -0.03
N ALA A 427 9.91 -3.57 -0.91
CA ALA A 427 9.91 -2.12 -1.11
C ALA A 427 9.48 -1.33 0.13
N LYS A 428 8.50 -1.82 0.91
CA LYS A 428 8.07 -1.17 2.17
C LYS A 428 9.12 -1.23 3.27
N ASN A 429 9.98 -2.24 3.26
CA ASN A 429 10.94 -2.53 4.32
C ASN A 429 12.40 -2.25 3.91
N MET A 430 12.63 -1.36 2.94
CA MET A 430 13.98 -0.96 2.55
C MET A 430 14.71 -0.26 3.71
N ASP A 431 15.84 -0.83 4.12
CA ASP A 431 16.71 -0.23 5.12
C ASP A 431 17.76 0.73 4.50
N GLU A 432 18.56 1.38 5.34
CA GLU A 432 19.61 2.30 4.89
C GLU A 432 20.64 1.65 3.94
N LYS A 433 20.93 0.35 4.12
CA LYS A 433 21.89 -0.37 3.28
C LYS A 433 21.29 -0.59 1.89
N MET A 434 20.03 -1.02 1.81
CA MET A 434 19.31 -1.18 0.55
C MET A 434 19.16 0.15 -0.19
N ILE A 435 18.90 1.24 0.54
CA ILE A 435 18.84 2.59 -0.04
C ILE A 435 20.21 3.03 -0.57
N ALA A 436 21.29 2.75 0.17
CA ALA A 436 22.65 3.04 -0.27
C ALA A 436 23.04 2.23 -1.52
N GLU A 437 22.66 0.95 -1.58
CA GLU A 437 22.85 0.09 -2.75
C GLU A 437 22.06 0.62 -3.96
N TRP A 438 20.79 0.98 -3.77
CA TRP A 438 19.96 1.61 -4.81
C TRP A 438 20.61 2.90 -5.34
N ASN A 439 21.13 3.76 -4.45
CA ASN A 439 21.84 4.97 -4.83
C ASN A 439 23.16 4.69 -5.56
N SER A 440 23.89 3.65 -5.16
CA SER A 440 25.12 3.22 -5.83
C SER A 440 24.84 2.72 -7.24
N ILE A 441 23.85 1.84 -7.41
CA ILE A 441 23.44 1.31 -8.72
C ILE A 441 22.99 2.48 -9.61
N THR A 442 22.17 3.39 -9.08
CA THR A 442 21.74 4.61 -9.80
C THR A 442 22.95 5.37 -10.35
N LYS A 443 23.94 5.66 -9.51
CA LYS A 443 25.12 6.43 -9.91
C LYS A 443 25.93 5.73 -10.98
N THR A 444 26.25 4.44 -10.78
CA THR A 444 27.02 3.65 -11.76
C THR A 444 26.30 3.55 -13.10
N THR A 445 24.97 3.41 -13.10
CA THR A 445 24.18 3.36 -14.32
C THR A 445 24.12 4.71 -15.04
N ILE A 446 24.01 5.83 -14.32
CA ILE A 446 24.12 7.18 -14.90
C ILE A 446 25.49 7.36 -15.55
N ASP A 447 26.57 7.06 -14.82
CA ASP A 447 27.94 7.23 -15.33
C ASP A 447 28.16 6.40 -16.61
N ARG A 448 27.61 5.17 -16.66
CA ARG A 448 27.68 4.30 -17.85
C ARG A 448 26.87 4.86 -19.02
N LEU A 449 25.66 5.34 -18.79
CA LEU A 449 24.77 5.81 -19.85
C LEU A 449 25.16 7.18 -20.39
N ASP A 450 25.55 8.13 -19.53
CA ASP A 450 26.01 9.46 -19.95
C ASP A 450 27.37 9.38 -20.69
N ALA A 451 28.20 8.37 -20.40
CA ALA A 451 29.41 8.12 -21.18
C ALA A 451 29.14 7.48 -22.55
N ALA A 452 28.04 6.73 -22.69
CA ALA A 452 27.69 6.00 -23.90
C ALA A 452 26.76 6.78 -24.85
N ASN A 453 25.93 7.68 -24.33
CA ASN A 453 24.98 8.47 -25.10
C ASN A 453 25.47 9.91 -25.26
N SER A 454 25.47 10.42 -26.49
CA SER A 454 25.78 11.82 -26.78
C SER A 454 24.55 12.72 -26.88
N ASP A 455 23.36 12.14 -27.08
CA ASP A 455 22.13 12.87 -27.40
C ASP A 455 21.11 12.94 -26.25
N MET A 456 21.31 12.18 -25.17
CA MET A 456 20.43 12.18 -23.99
C MET A 456 21.24 12.20 -22.69
N SER A 457 20.76 12.98 -21.71
CA SER A 457 21.31 12.98 -20.36
C SER A 457 20.41 12.24 -19.39
N PHE A 458 21.05 11.43 -18.56
CA PHE A 458 20.42 10.68 -17.49
C PHE A 458 20.79 11.21 -16.10
N SER A 459 21.75 12.13 -16.04
CA SER A 459 22.10 12.87 -14.83
C SER A 459 20.90 13.59 -14.23
N ARG A 460 20.95 13.77 -12.90
CA ARG A 460 19.90 14.48 -12.18
C ARG A 460 19.78 15.92 -12.68
N PRO A 461 18.58 16.38 -13.10
CA PRO A 461 18.37 17.77 -13.45
C PRO A 461 18.73 18.73 -12.30
N PRO A 462 19.07 19.99 -12.60
CA PRO A 462 19.42 20.96 -11.57
C PRO A 462 18.25 21.16 -10.58
N PRO A 463 18.50 21.46 -9.29
CA PRO A 463 17.45 21.59 -8.28
C PRO A 463 16.31 22.57 -8.65
N GLN A 464 16.61 23.59 -9.44
CA GLN A 464 15.65 24.57 -9.94
C GLN A 464 14.64 24.00 -10.95
N ALA A 465 14.92 22.80 -11.50
CA ALA A 465 14.02 22.08 -12.39
C ALA A 465 13.04 21.15 -11.63
N ASP A 466 13.23 20.93 -10.32
CA ASP A 466 12.23 20.28 -9.48
C ASP A 466 11.21 21.33 -9.03
N LEU A 467 10.24 21.57 -9.91
CA LEU A 467 9.19 22.57 -9.70
C LEU A 467 7.83 21.87 -9.63
N LEU A 468 7.13 22.10 -8.53
CA LEU A 468 5.71 21.76 -8.43
C LEU A 468 4.88 22.87 -9.11
N ALA A 469 4.70 22.69 -10.42
CA ALA A 469 3.94 23.56 -11.28
C ALA A 469 2.51 23.02 -11.49
N VAL A 470 1.51 23.82 -11.13
CA VAL A 470 0.09 23.49 -11.33
C VAL A 470 -0.44 24.35 -12.48
N PRO A 471 -0.80 23.77 -13.64
CA PRO A 471 -1.43 24.51 -14.70
C PRO A 471 -2.80 25.01 -14.24
N VAL A 472 -3.06 26.29 -14.47
CA VAL A 472 -4.35 26.93 -14.24
C VAL A 472 -4.92 27.37 -15.59
N GLY A 473 -6.24 27.31 -15.74
CA GLY A 473 -6.91 27.55 -17.03
C GLY A 473 -6.49 28.87 -17.70
N GLY A 474 -6.46 28.87 -19.04
CA GLY A 474 -6.01 30.03 -19.83
C GLY A 474 -4.51 30.10 -20.08
N GLY A 475 -3.81 28.95 -20.07
CA GLY A 475 -2.38 28.87 -20.39
C GLY A 475 -1.50 29.53 -19.32
N GLN A 476 -1.81 29.31 -18.04
CA GLN A 476 -1.05 29.87 -16.93
C GLN A 476 -0.62 28.77 -15.96
N VAL A 477 0.36 29.08 -15.11
CA VAL A 477 0.93 28.11 -14.17
C VAL A 477 1.13 28.80 -12.82
N VAL A 478 0.79 28.09 -11.75
CA VAL A 478 1.12 28.47 -10.37
C VAL A 478 2.24 27.57 -9.89
N VAL A 479 3.31 28.16 -9.34
CA VAL A 479 4.42 27.40 -8.75
C VAL A 479 4.20 27.33 -7.25
N ILE A 480 4.32 26.13 -6.70
CA ILE A 480 4.10 25.84 -5.29
C ILE A 480 5.44 25.33 -4.75
N PRO A 481 6.02 25.93 -3.70
CA PRO A 481 7.16 25.34 -3.02
C PRO A 481 6.78 23.98 -2.43
N HIS A 482 7.70 23.01 -2.50
CA HIS A 482 7.48 21.70 -1.91
C HIS A 482 7.26 21.82 -0.39
N PRO A 483 6.31 21.06 0.20
CA PRO A 483 6.09 21.05 1.66
C PRO A 483 7.28 20.45 2.44
N ASN A 484 8.20 19.78 1.76
CA ASN A 484 9.46 19.22 2.27
C ASN A 484 10.67 19.81 1.51
N SER A 485 10.77 21.15 1.50
CA SER A 485 11.79 21.87 0.71
C SER A 485 13.22 21.58 1.18
N GLU A 486 13.41 21.20 2.44
CA GLU A 486 14.67 20.71 3.00
C GLU A 486 15.15 19.36 2.43
N ARG A 487 14.28 18.59 1.75
CA ARG A 487 14.65 17.30 1.17
C ARG A 487 15.49 17.47 -0.09
N VAL A 488 16.66 16.84 -0.08
CA VAL A 488 17.61 16.88 -1.21
C VAL A 488 17.57 15.58 -2.02
N ASP A 489 17.40 14.42 -1.39
CA ASP A 489 17.47 13.12 -2.07
C ASP A 489 16.10 12.56 -2.47
N SER A 490 16.12 11.71 -3.49
CA SER A 490 14.97 10.95 -3.97
C SER A 490 14.58 9.85 -2.97
N VAL A 491 13.28 9.64 -2.80
CA VAL A 491 12.71 8.68 -1.84
C VAL A 491 11.90 7.60 -2.57
N VAL A 492 11.85 6.40 -1.98
CA VAL A 492 10.92 5.34 -2.38
C VAL A 492 9.61 5.51 -1.65
N HIS A 493 8.52 5.57 -2.40
CA HIS A 493 7.16 5.54 -1.88
C HIS A 493 6.50 4.23 -2.25
N VAL A 494 5.63 3.72 -1.37
CA VAL A 494 4.78 2.58 -1.68
C VAL A 494 3.32 2.99 -1.57
N GLY A 495 2.53 2.72 -2.60
CA GLY A 495 1.09 2.96 -2.58
C GLY A 495 0.44 2.77 -3.95
N SER A 496 -0.86 3.08 -4.02
CA SER A 496 -1.69 2.87 -5.21
C SER A 496 -1.20 3.71 -6.39
N ILE A 497 -1.03 3.08 -7.55
CA ILE A 497 -0.76 3.77 -8.83
C ILE A 497 -2.04 3.71 -9.67
N GLY A 498 -2.34 4.72 -10.47
CA GLY A 498 -3.54 4.65 -11.33
C GLY A 498 -3.41 5.34 -12.67
N ALA A 499 -4.42 5.14 -13.51
CA ALA A 499 -4.57 5.85 -14.76
C ALA A 499 -6.04 5.98 -15.14
N MET A 500 -6.32 6.83 -16.11
CA MET A 500 -7.67 7.15 -16.55
C MET A 500 -7.69 7.33 -18.06
N VAL A 501 -8.82 6.98 -18.68
CA VAL A 501 -9.05 7.29 -20.10
C VAL A 501 -9.16 8.79 -20.31
N SER A 502 -8.74 9.25 -21.49
CA SER A 502 -8.82 10.64 -21.90
C SER A 502 -10.28 11.11 -21.89
N TYR A 503 -10.56 12.26 -21.27
CA TYR A 503 -11.90 12.83 -21.31
C TYR A 503 -12.19 13.37 -22.71
N ARG A 504 -13.20 12.83 -23.39
CA ARG A 504 -13.68 13.33 -24.69
C ARG A 504 -15.11 13.84 -24.51
N LYS A 505 -15.34 15.14 -24.72
CA LYS A 505 -16.69 15.71 -24.64
C LYS A 505 -17.50 15.22 -25.85
N GLN A 506 -18.59 14.51 -25.63
CA GLN A 506 -19.51 14.12 -26.70
C GLN A 506 -20.28 15.36 -27.16
N THR A 507 -19.93 15.92 -28.32
CA THR A 507 -20.80 16.85 -29.04
C THR A 507 -21.77 16.06 -29.91
N LEU A 508 -23.06 16.40 -29.85
CA LEU A 508 -24.10 15.92 -30.77
C LEU A 508 -23.92 16.54 -32.16
N ALA A 509 -22.83 16.22 -32.84
CA ALA A 509 -22.61 16.42 -34.27
C ALA A 509 -21.38 15.59 -34.64
N ASN A 510 -21.44 14.84 -35.74
CA ASN A 510 -20.40 13.94 -36.24
C ASN A 510 -19.14 14.68 -36.74
N GLU A 511 -18.57 15.58 -35.94
CA GLU A 511 -17.26 16.17 -36.16
C GLU A 511 -16.47 16.04 -34.86
N GLU A 512 -15.42 15.20 -34.89
CA GLU A 512 -14.39 15.10 -33.87
C GLU A 512 -13.58 16.41 -33.82
N GLN A 513 -14.17 17.49 -33.30
CA GLN A 513 -13.38 18.64 -32.88
C GLN A 513 -12.76 18.32 -31.52
N ILE A 514 -11.48 17.97 -31.53
CA ILE A 514 -10.58 18.07 -30.37
C ILE A 514 -10.47 19.57 -30.06
N GLY A 515 -11.47 20.13 -29.38
CA GLY A 515 -11.45 21.53 -28.99
C GLY A 515 -10.31 21.78 -27.98
N GLU A 516 -9.68 22.94 -28.08
CA GLU A 516 -8.62 23.48 -27.20
C GLU A 516 -8.96 23.48 -25.68
N ASP A 517 -10.15 23.00 -25.29
CA ASP A 517 -10.76 23.13 -23.97
C ASP A 517 -10.60 21.91 -23.06
N THR A 518 -10.01 20.82 -23.54
CA THR A 518 -9.97 19.53 -22.83
C THR A 518 -8.83 19.41 -21.80
N SER A 519 -7.74 20.17 -21.93
CA SER A 519 -6.54 20.02 -21.10
C SER A 519 -6.77 20.42 -19.63
N GLY A 520 -7.43 21.56 -19.39
CA GLY A 520 -7.76 22.04 -18.04
C GLY A 520 -8.80 21.18 -17.32
N ALA A 521 -9.76 20.60 -18.04
CA ALA A 521 -10.75 19.68 -17.48
C ALA A 521 -10.12 18.33 -17.09
N THR A 522 -9.23 17.80 -17.93
CA THR A 522 -8.51 16.55 -17.68
C THR A 522 -7.65 16.63 -16.41
N ALA A 523 -6.92 17.73 -16.20
CA ALA A 523 -6.15 17.93 -14.97
C ALA A 523 -7.02 17.92 -13.70
N GLN A 524 -8.21 18.53 -13.75
CA GLN A 524 -9.14 18.52 -12.62
C GLN A 524 -9.72 17.14 -12.33
N PHE A 525 -10.08 16.40 -13.37
CA PHE A 525 -10.58 15.03 -13.21
C PHE A 525 -9.49 14.10 -12.68
N ARG A 526 -8.25 14.28 -13.11
CA ARG A 526 -7.09 13.56 -12.60
C ARG A 526 -6.88 13.78 -11.10
N ASP A 527 -6.88 15.03 -10.65
CA ASP A 527 -6.67 15.33 -9.23
C ASP A 527 -7.83 14.78 -8.37
N LYS A 528 -9.07 14.86 -8.87
CA LYS A 528 -10.23 14.21 -8.23
C LYS A 528 -10.12 12.70 -8.20
N PHE A 529 -9.65 12.08 -9.29
CA PHE A 529 -9.43 10.64 -9.37
C PHE A 529 -8.36 10.19 -8.37
N ALA A 530 -7.23 10.90 -8.31
CA ALA A 530 -6.16 10.65 -7.36
C ALA A 530 -6.65 10.72 -5.91
N ALA A 531 -7.46 11.74 -5.58
CA ALA A 531 -8.03 11.90 -4.24
C ALA A 531 -9.03 10.77 -3.90
N ASN A 532 -9.93 10.42 -4.82
CA ASN A 532 -10.95 9.40 -4.60
C ASN A 532 -10.37 7.99 -4.34
N TYR A 533 -9.22 7.69 -4.94
CA TYR A 533 -8.61 6.36 -4.88
C TYR A 533 -7.26 6.34 -4.13
N ASN A 534 -6.92 7.43 -3.43
CA ASN A 534 -5.70 7.56 -2.63
C ASN A 534 -4.41 7.21 -3.43
N LEU A 535 -4.30 7.73 -4.66
CA LEU A 535 -3.17 7.43 -5.52
C LEU A 535 -1.91 8.18 -5.08
N ARG A 536 -0.74 7.52 -5.22
CA ARG A 536 0.60 8.12 -5.05
C ARG A 536 1.22 8.56 -6.37
N ALA A 537 0.89 7.85 -7.46
CA ALA A 537 1.35 8.17 -8.80
C ALA A 537 0.27 7.89 -9.84
N ILE A 538 0.41 8.53 -11.00
CA ILE A 538 -0.42 8.33 -12.18
C ILE A 538 0.46 7.97 -13.36
N ASP A 539 0.03 7.01 -14.18
CA ASP A 539 0.77 6.61 -15.38
C ASP A 539 -0.06 6.66 -16.65
N ALA A 540 0.54 6.25 -17.76
CA ALA A 540 -0.04 6.32 -19.09
C ALA A 540 -1.10 5.24 -19.40
N GLY A 541 -1.44 4.35 -18.45
CA GLY A 541 -2.51 3.35 -18.62
C GLY A 541 -2.03 1.95 -18.98
N PHE A 542 -1.58 1.18 -17.99
CA PHE A 542 -1.07 -0.19 -18.12
C PHE A 542 -2.13 -1.29 -17.85
N ASP A 543 -3.42 -0.95 -17.90
CA ASP A 543 -4.54 -1.90 -17.61
C ASP A 543 -4.47 -3.17 -18.46
N SER A 544 -4.22 -3.04 -19.77
CA SER A 544 -4.08 -4.17 -20.70
C SER A 544 -2.88 -5.07 -20.40
N VAL A 545 -1.78 -4.47 -19.93
CA VAL A 545 -0.55 -5.18 -19.55
C VAL A 545 -0.82 -5.99 -18.30
N ILE A 546 -1.42 -5.39 -17.27
CA ILE A 546 -1.74 -6.08 -16.02
C ILE A 546 -2.80 -7.16 -16.26
N ALA A 547 -3.81 -6.89 -17.09
CA ALA A 547 -4.79 -7.89 -17.50
C ALA A 547 -4.13 -9.10 -18.19
N ALA A 548 -3.12 -8.86 -19.04
CA ALA A 548 -2.34 -9.94 -19.67
C ALA A 548 -1.50 -10.71 -18.64
N VAL A 549 -0.83 -10.03 -17.71
CA VAL A 549 -0.06 -10.66 -16.61
C VAL A 549 -0.96 -11.57 -15.77
N ASN A 550 -2.10 -11.07 -15.32
CA ASN A 550 -3.08 -11.85 -14.55
C ASN A 550 -3.69 -12.98 -15.39
N GLY A 551 -3.99 -12.74 -16.66
CA GLY A 551 -4.49 -13.76 -17.59
C GLY A 551 -3.48 -14.90 -17.83
N SER A 552 -2.19 -14.60 -17.74
CA SER A 552 -1.08 -15.56 -17.78
C SER A 552 -0.79 -16.24 -16.44
N ARG A 553 -1.60 -15.97 -15.39
CA ARG A 553 -1.48 -16.56 -14.04
C ARG A 553 -0.14 -16.29 -13.37
N ILE A 554 0.38 -15.08 -13.55
CA ILE A 554 1.54 -14.61 -12.79
C ILE A 554 1.03 -13.88 -11.55
N ASP A 555 1.30 -14.45 -10.38
CA ASP A 555 0.79 -13.97 -9.10
C ASP A 555 1.63 -12.83 -8.50
N SER A 556 2.91 -12.75 -8.88
CA SER A 556 3.89 -11.81 -8.35
C SER A 556 4.24 -10.73 -9.38
N TRP A 557 3.74 -9.51 -9.19
CA TRP A 557 4.04 -8.38 -10.07
C TRP A 557 3.98 -7.04 -9.35
N ALA A 558 4.70 -6.05 -9.89
CA ALA A 558 4.64 -4.67 -9.39
C ALA A 558 4.87 -3.65 -10.50
N LEU A 559 4.21 -2.50 -10.39
CA LEU A 559 4.53 -1.30 -11.15
C LEU A 559 5.55 -0.49 -10.37
N ILE A 560 6.59 -0.02 -11.08
CA ILE A 560 7.61 0.86 -10.53
C ILE A 560 7.67 2.10 -11.42
N ARG A 561 7.39 3.27 -10.84
CA ARG A 561 7.29 4.55 -11.55
C ARG A 561 8.31 5.54 -11.00
N GLY A 562 9.29 5.88 -11.81
CA GLY A 562 10.14 7.05 -11.57
C GLY A 562 9.37 8.32 -11.91
N ILE A 563 9.38 9.29 -11.02
CA ILE A 563 8.47 10.44 -11.13
C ILE A 563 9.09 11.54 -11.98
N ALA A 564 8.56 11.72 -13.20
CA ALA A 564 9.11 12.64 -14.19
C ALA A 564 8.28 13.92 -14.36
N ASP A 565 7.01 13.91 -13.95
CA ASP A 565 6.14 15.10 -13.90
C ASP A 565 5.07 14.94 -12.81
N TYR A 566 4.03 15.78 -12.84
CA TYR A 566 2.81 15.66 -12.02
C TYR A 566 1.57 15.37 -12.88
N GLN A 567 1.77 14.70 -14.03
CA GLN A 567 0.73 14.29 -14.97
C GLN A 567 0.72 12.76 -15.10
N HIS A 568 1.42 12.21 -16.10
CA HIS A 568 1.46 10.78 -16.40
C HIS A 568 2.87 10.32 -16.83
N GLY A 569 3.89 11.15 -16.65
CA GLY A 569 5.29 10.87 -17.00
C GLY A 569 5.65 11.00 -18.48
N GLN A 570 4.69 11.32 -19.36
CA GLN A 570 4.92 11.45 -20.81
C GLN A 570 4.58 12.85 -21.35
N SER A 571 4.41 13.85 -20.48
CA SER A 571 4.23 15.25 -20.92
C SER A 571 5.51 15.82 -21.53
N ARG A 572 5.43 16.90 -22.32
CA ARG A 572 6.64 17.59 -22.84
C ARG A 572 7.53 18.08 -21.70
N ALA A 573 6.93 18.58 -20.61
CA ALA A 573 7.66 18.99 -19.40
C ALA A 573 8.43 17.83 -18.74
N SER A 574 7.94 16.60 -18.85
CA SER A 574 8.59 15.44 -18.24
C SER A 574 9.93 15.06 -18.88
N ARG A 575 10.19 15.44 -20.15
CA ARG A 575 11.37 15.01 -20.92
C ARG A 575 12.69 15.26 -20.21
N VAL A 576 12.80 16.39 -19.48
CA VAL A 576 14.00 16.75 -18.71
C VAL A 576 14.28 15.74 -17.59
N TRP A 577 13.22 15.18 -16.99
CA TRP A 577 13.31 14.24 -15.88
C TRP A 577 13.19 12.77 -16.28
N GLN A 578 12.74 12.45 -17.50
CA GLN A 578 12.50 11.08 -17.95
C GLN A 578 13.73 10.19 -17.84
N GLY A 579 14.91 10.67 -18.27
CA GLY A 579 16.17 9.93 -18.18
C GLY A 579 16.52 9.57 -16.74
N TYR A 580 16.66 10.56 -15.86
CA TYR A 580 16.99 10.35 -14.45
C TYR A 580 15.94 9.49 -13.72
N SER A 581 14.65 9.78 -13.94
CA SER A 581 13.55 9.06 -13.29
C SER A 581 13.47 7.61 -13.76
N GLY A 582 13.68 7.37 -15.05
CA GLY A 582 13.78 6.03 -15.64
C GLY A 582 14.90 5.21 -15.01
N ILE A 583 16.09 5.79 -14.81
CA ILE A 583 17.19 5.11 -14.11
C ILE A 583 16.84 4.85 -12.66
N ARG A 584 16.26 5.81 -11.93
CA ARG A 584 15.89 5.57 -10.52
C ARG A 584 14.95 4.37 -10.39
N ALA A 585 13.96 4.27 -11.27
CA ALA A 585 13.05 3.13 -11.35
C ALA A 585 13.75 1.82 -11.73
N ALA A 586 14.64 1.85 -12.74
CA ALA A 586 15.43 0.70 -13.15
C ALA A 586 16.36 0.21 -12.04
N ALA A 587 17.14 1.10 -11.42
CA ALA A 587 18.03 0.79 -10.32
C ALA A 587 17.29 0.21 -9.11
N LEU A 588 16.10 0.73 -8.80
CA LEU A 588 15.26 0.14 -7.75
C LEU A 588 14.82 -1.28 -8.16
N THR A 589 14.42 -1.48 -9.42
CA THR A 589 14.09 -2.80 -9.95
C THR A 589 15.24 -3.78 -9.79
N LYS A 590 16.48 -3.40 -10.15
CA LYS A 590 17.69 -4.23 -9.92
C LYS A 590 17.84 -4.58 -8.45
N THR A 591 17.72 -3.58 -7.57
CA THR A 591 17.83 -3.77 -6.11
C THR A 591 16.79 -4.76 -5.60
N LEU A 592 15.54 -4.66 -6.04
CA LEU A 592 14.46 -5.57 -5.64
C LEU A 592 14.70 -6.99 -6.17
N ILE A 593 15.12 -7.15 -7.43
CA ILE A 593 15.41 -8.47 -8.01
C ILE A 593 16.57 -9.17 -7.29
N LEU A 594 17.60 -8.44 -6.86
CA LEU A 594 18.72 -8.99 -6.09
C LEU A 594 18.27 -9.59 -4.74
N LEU A 595 17.12 -9.17 -4.23
CA LEU A 595 16.53 -9.62 -2.97
C LEU A 595 15.45 -10.70 -3.15
N LEU A 596 15.03 -10.98 -4.38
CA LEU A 596 14.08 -12.07 -4.66
C LEU A 596 14.74 -13.44 -4.50
N ARG A 597 13.93 -14.44 -4.11
CA ARG A 597 14.38 -15.84 -3.96
C ARG A 597 14.33 -16.53 -5.32
N CYS A 598 15.26 -17.45 -5.58
CA CYS A 598 15.22 -18.30 -6.77
C CYS A 598 14.62 -19.68 -6.44
N SER A 599 13.68 -20.16 -7.26
CA SER A 599 13.02 -21.47 -7.12
C SER A 599 13.96 -22.68 -7.27
N THR A 600 15.23 -22.48 -7.64
CA THR A 600 16.23 -23.55 -7.80
C THR A 600 17.20 -23.72 -6.62
N ASP A 601 17.13 -22.87 -5.60
CA ASP A 601 17.99 -22.97 -4.41
C ASP A 601 17.42 -24.06 -3.46
N THR A 602 17.85 -25.32 -3.66
CA THR A 602 17.63 -26.42 -2.71
C THR A 602 18.73 -26.55 -1.65
N ASP A 603 19.80 -25.75 -1.72
CA ASP A 603 21.00 -25.87 -0.89
C ASP A 603 21.41 -24.56 -0.19
N PHE A 604 20.50 -23.87 0.49
CA PHE A 604 20.86 -22.71 1.33
C PHE A 604 19.96 -22.60 2.57
N HIS A 605 19.83 -23.70 3.33
CA HIS A 605 19.13 -23.67 4.61
C HIS A 605 19.95 -23.02 5.76
N ASP A 606 21.24 -22.73 5.58
CA ASP A 606 22.12 -22.46 6.73
C ASP A 606 22.80 -21.07 6.80
N HIS A 607 22.60 -20.14 5.85
CA HIS A 607 23.39 -18.88 5.86
C HIS A 607 22.60 -17.56 5.82
N PHE A 608 21.28 -17.60 5.57
CA PHE A 608 20.44 -16.39 5.69
C PHE A 608 19.97 -16.14 7.14
N ALA A 609 20.00 -17.17 7.98
CA ALA A 609 19.64 -17.11 9.40
C ALA A 609 20.64 -16.29 10.24
N GLU A 610 21.92 -16.23 9.87
CA GLU A 610 22.94 -15.52 10.67
C GLU A 610 23.01 -14.01 10.42
N SER A 611 22.67 -13.53 9.21
CA SER A 611 22.76 -12.10 8.86
C SER A 611 21.66 -11.24 9.48
N LEU A 612 20.49 -11.83 9.78
CA LEU A 612 19.35 -11.12 10.39
C LEU A 612 19.51 -10.92 11.91
N VAL A 613 20.42 -11.68 12.55
CA VAL A 613 20.65 -11.63 14.00
C VAL A 613 21.52 -10.42 14.40
N HIS A 614 22.28 -9.82 13.48
CA HIS A 614 23.34 -8.88 13.86
C HIS A 614 23.05 -7.38 13.72
N ARG A 615 21.85 -6.92 13.33
CA ARG A 615 21.60 -5.46 13.17
C ARG A 615 20.21 -5.00 13.63
N LYS A 616 19.87 -5.24 14.90
CA LYS A 616 18.84 -4.48 15.62
C LYS A 616 19.40 -3.85 16.89
N THR A 617 20.13 -2.77 16.72
CA THR A 617 20.33 -1.71 17.71
C THR A 617 20.59 -0.47 16.86
N ILE A 618 19.64 0.44 16.67
CA ILE A 618 19.35 1.67 17.44
C ILE A 618 18.15 2.23 16.62
N ILE A 619 16.98 2.56 17.16
CA ILE A 619 16.59 3.89 17.63
C ILE A 619 15.29 3.73 18.44
N SER A 620 15.32 4.23 19.67
CA SER A 620 14.18 4.44 20.55
C SER A 620 13.30 5.59 20.05
N TYR A 621 11.98 5.39 19.98
CA TYR A 621 10.90 6.28 20.48
C TYR A 621 9.55 5.86 19.88
N ASN A 622 8.89 4.87 20.51
CA ASN A 622 7.44 4.79 20.76
C ASN A 622 7.13 3.45 21.45
N ILE A 623 7.40 3.40 22.75
CA ILE A 623 7.22 2.21 23.62
C ILE A 623 5.73 1.94 23.96
N LEU A 624 4.77 2.64 23.35
CA LEU A 624 3.37 2.58 23.79
C LEU A 624 2.38 1.85 22.88
N PHE A 625 2.77 1.34 21.71
CA PHE A 625 1.87 0.61 20.82
C PHE A 625 2.56 -0.57 20.14
N ILE A 626 2.93 -1.59 20.93
CA ILE A 626 3.27 -2.91 20.41
C ILE A 626 2.12 -3.86 20.77
N MET A 627 1.05 -3.75 19.99
CA MET A 627 0.08 -4.82 19.79
C MET A 627 -0.33 -4.77 18.33
N SER A 628 0.01 -5.81 17.55
CA SER A 628 -0.45 -6.01 16.17
C SER A 628 -1.92 -6.48 16.14
N ILE A 629 -2.78 -5.76 16.85
CA ILE A 629 -4.22 -5.99 16.85
C ILE A 629 -4.84 -4.60 16.85
N ASN A 630 -5.61 -4.28 15.80
CA ASN A 630 -6.45 -3.10 15.76
C ASN A 630 -7.56 -3.26 16.82
N LEU A 631 -7.23 -2.98 18.09
CA LEU A 631 -8.11 -3.20 19.24
C LEU A 631 -9.42 -2.43 19.08
N ALA A 632 -9.40 -1.23 18.48
CA ALA A 632 -10.58 -0.37 18.40
C ALA A 632 -11.66 -0.92 17.44
N SER A 633 -11.30 -1.33 16.21
CA SER A 633 -12.29 -1.78 15.22
C SER A 633 -12.85 -3.18 15.52
N LYS A 634 -12.02 -4.07 16.07
CA LYS A 634 -12.39 -5.44 16.45
C LYS A 634 -13.19 -5.49 17.75
N PHE A 635 -12.91 -4.61 18.72
CA PHE A 635 -13.63 -4.54 19.99
C PHE A 635 -15.11 -4.18 19.81
N LEU A 636 -15.46 -3.25 18.91
CA LEU A 636 -16.87 -2.92 18.64
C LEU A 636 -17.65 -4.09 18.01
N LYS A 637 -17.01 -4.89 17.14
CA LYS A 637 -17.62 -6.11 16.58
C LYS A 637 -17.87 -7.15 17.67
N LEU A 638 -16.87 -7.38 18.52
CA LEU A 638 -16.94 -8.29 19.66
C LEU A 638 -18.04 -7.88 20.66
N LEU A 639 -18.15 -6.58 20.95
CA LEU A 639 -19.22 -6.05 21.80
C LEU A 639 -20.61 -6.27 21.23
N ARG A 640 -20.78 -6.16 19.91
CA ARG A 640 -22.05 -6.50 19.24
C ARG A 640 -22.39 -7.98 19.35
N HIS A 641 -21.39 -8.86 19.30
CA HIS A 641 -21.57 -10.29 19.50
C HIS A 641 -22.01 -10.58 20.94
N PHE A 642 -21.24 -10.12 21.94
CA PHE A 642 -21.56 -10.34 23.35
C PHE A 642 -22.88 -9.68 23.80
N ARG A 643 -23.35 -8.61 23.15
CA ARG A 643 -24.68 -8.05 23.44
C ARG A 643 -25.83 -9.01 23.14
N ARG A 644 -25.61 -10.01 22.30
CA ARG A 644 -26.62 -11.03 21.96
C ARG A 644 -26.54 -12.26 22.87
N GLU A 645 -25.46 -12.39 23.63
CA GLU A 645 -25.20 -13.51 24.52
C GLU A 645 -25.57 -13.16 25.97
N ASP A 646 -26.18 -14.10 26.68
CA ASP A 646 -26.38 -14.00 28.12
C ASP A 646 -25.16 -14.55 28.86
N LEU A 647 -24.20 -13.67 29.11
CA LEU A 647 -22.92 -14.04 29.74
C LEU A 647 -23.05 -14.40 31.23
N GLU A 648 -24.15 -14.01 31.88
CA GLU A 648 -24.42 -14.38 33.26
C GLU A 648 -24.86 -15.85 33.32
N THR A 649 -25.84 -16.22 32.51
CA THR A 649 -26.27 -17.62 32.32
C THR A 649 -25.11 -18.49 31.82
N PHE A 650 -24.28 -17.98 30.89
CA PHE A 650 -23.09 -18.70 30.43
C PHE A 650 -22.14 -19.08 31.58
N ALA A 651 -21.85 -18.12 32.47
CA ALA A 651 -20.91 -18.34 33.56
C ALA A 651 -21.48 -19.28 34.64
N GLU A 652 -22.78 -19.19 34.93
CA GLU A 652 -23.46 -20.10 35.87
C GLU A 652 -23.53 -21.53 35.33
N GLU A 653 -23.82 -21.70 34.05
CA GLU A 653 -23.81 -23.00 33.39
C GLU A 653 -22.40 -23.58 33.34
N HIS A 654 -21.38 -22.74 33.10
CA HIS A 654 -19.98 -23.17 33.17
C HIS A 654 -19.61 -23.66 34.57
N ASP A 655 -20.03 -22.98 35.66
CA ASP A 655 -19.81 -23.44 37.03
C ASP A 655 -20.46 -24.81 37.28
N ARG A 656 -21.65 -25.04 36.73
CA ARG A 656 -22.39 -26.31 36.88
C ARG A 656 -21.68 -27.43 36.13
N LEU A 657 -21.41 -27.22 34.84
CA LEU A 657 -20.77 -28.21 33.97
C LEU A 657 -19.37 -28.57 34.46
N TYR A 658 -18.58 -27.59 34.96
CA TYR A 658 -17.25 -27.88 35.49
C TYR A 658 -17.30 -28.74 36.76
N ARG A 659 -18.25 -28.49 37.68
CA ARG A 659 -18.43 -29.33 38.88
C ARG A 659 -18.89 -30.75 38.52
N GLU A 660 -19.75 -30.88 37.51
CA GLU A 660 -20.15 -32.20 37.00
C GLU A 660 -18.98 -32.93 36.33
N ALA A 661 -18.13 -32.20 35.60
CA ALA A 661 -16.93 -32.75 34.98
C ALA A 661 -15.94 -33.27 36.02
N GLU A 662 -15.65 -32.52 37.09
CA GLU A 662 -14.79 -32.97 38.20
C GLU A 662 -15.33 -34.23 38.89
N ALA A 663 -16.65 -34.41 38.94
CA ALA A 663 -17.27 -35.58 39.57
C ALA A 663 -17.27 -36.83 38.68
N LYS A 664 -17.25 -36.66 37.35
CA LYS A 664 -17.40 -37.74 36.37
C LYS A 664 -16.11 -38.05 35.60
N SER A 665 -15.06 -37.24 35.75
CA SER A 665 -13.85 -37.30 34.90
C SER A 665 -14.19 -37.19 33.40
N ASP A 666 -15.16 -36.34 33.06
CA ASP A 666 -15.59 -36.08 31.68
C ASP A 666 -15.79 -34.58 31.46
N TYR A 667 -14.81 -33.97 30.80
CA TYR A 667 -14.77 -32.53 30.54
C TYR A 667 -15.35 -32.14 29.18
N SER A 668 -15.81 -33.11 28.38
CA SER A 668 -16.25 -32.87 27.00
C SER A 668 -17.35 -31.81 26.90
N MET A 669 -18.36 -31.87 27.78
CA MET A 669 -19.47 -30.91 27.80
C MET A 669 -19.04 -29.49 28.20
N VAL A 670 -18.18 -29.36 29.23
CA VAL A 670 -17.71 -28.04 29.68
C VAL A 670 -16.73 -27.41 28.68
N THR A 671 -15.88 -28.21 28.04
CA THR A 671 -15.02 -27.75 26.94
C THR A 671 -15.86 -27.27 25.74
N ALA A 672 -16.88 -28.05 25.33
CA ALA A 672 -17.78 -27.64 24.24
C ALA A 672 -18.54 -26.34 24.57
N HIS A 673 -19.01 -26.20 25.82
CA HIS A 673 -19.63 -24.97 26.32
C HIS A 673 -18.66 -23.78 26.25
N TYR A 674 -17.42 -23.95 26.72
CA TYR A 674 -16.38 -22.91 26.63
C TYR A 674 -16.15 -22.42 25.18
N TYR A 675 -15.96 -23.34 24.24
CA TYR A 675 -15.71 -22.99 22.84
C TYR A 675 -16.93 -22.43 22.10
N SER A 676 -18.16 -22.70 22.57
CA SER A 676 -19.38 -22.12 21.99
C SER A 676 -19.35 -20.58 21.93
N VAL A 677 -18.67 -19.95 22.90
CA VAL A 677 -18.47 -18.51 22.96
C VAL A 677 -17.04 -18.12 22.54
N MET A 678 -16.04 -18.88 22.96
CA MET A 678 -14.64 -18.50 22.75
C MET A 678 -14.16 -18.64 21.31
N SER A 679 -14.73 -19.54 20.49
CA SER A 679 -14.28 -19.69 19.08
C SER A 679 -14.43 -18.39 18.27
N THR A 680 -15.48 -17.59 18.50
CA THR A 680 -15.63 -16.27 17.86
C THR A 680 -14.56 -15.28 18.32
N VAL A 681 -14.22 -15.29 19.61
CA VAL A 681 -13.15 -14.45 20.16
C VAL A 681 -11.81 -14.83 19.52
N ILE A 682 -11.56 -16.13 19.39
CA ILE A 682 -10.36 -16.69 18.79
C ILE A 682 -10.25 -16.33 17.31
N ASP A 683 -11.33 -16.44 16.56
CA ASP A 683 -11.35 -16.06 15.14
C ASP A 683 -11.08 -14.56 14.95
N GLU A 684 -11.85 -13.69 15.63
CA GLU A 684 -11.75 -12.24 15.47
C GLU A 684 -10.42 -11.67 16.00
N TYR A 685 -9.91 -12.13 17.14
CA TYR A 685 -8.69 -11.59 17.76
C TYR A 685 -7.40 -12.31 17.36
N PHE A 686 -7.46 -13.62 17.13
CA PHE A 686 -6.29 -14.47 16.93
C PHE A 686 -6.25 -15.15 15.55
N ASN A 687 -7.09 -14.69 14.61
CA ASN A 687 -7.12 -15.15 13.21
C ASN A 687 -7.31 -16.67 13.06
N GLY A 688 -7.97 -17.29 14.04
CA GLY A 688 -8.25 -18.73 14.09
C GLY A 688 -7.26 -19.59 14.86
N SER A 689 -6.19 -19.01 15.43
CA SER A 689 -5.13 -19.75 16.14
C SER A 689 -4.90 -19.20 17.56
N PHE A 690 -5.51 -19.83 18.58
CA PHE A 690 -5.31 -19.45 19.99
C PHE A 690 -4.35 -20.39 20.70
N HIS A 691 -3.06 -20.16 20.48
CA HIS A 691 -1.98 -20.78 21.23
C HIS A 691 -0.85 -19.76 21.43
N PHE A 692 0.12 -20.09 22.28
CA PHE A 692 1.22 -19.21 22.64
C PHE A 692 2.47 -19.67 21.92
N ALA A 693 3.33 -18.73 21.55
CA ALA A 693 4.60 -19.01 20.91
C ALA A 693 5.65 -18.02 21.43
N PRO A 694 6.86 -18.48 21.80
CA PRO A 694 7.93 -17.58 22.16
C PRO A 694 8.45 -16.88 20.90
N PRO A 695 8.56 -15.54 20.90
CA PRO A 695 9.13 -14.84 19.76
C PRO A 695 10.65 -15.00 19.75
N ARG A 696 11.24 -15.25 18.58
CA ARG A 696 12.69 -15.21 18.37
C ARG A 696 13.27 -13.82 18.59
N LEU A 697 12.54 -12.77 18.21
CA LEU A 697 12.93 -11.36 18.40
C LEU A 697 11.91 -10.67 19.31
N ARG A 698 12.38 -9.91 20.30
CA ARG A 698 11.50 -9.16 21.23
C ARG A 698 10.52 -8.18 20.57
N GLN A 699 10.74 -7.83 19.30
CA GLN A 699 9.89 -6.93 18.52
C GLN A 699 8.87 -7.68 17.63
N GLN A 700 8.94 -9.02 17.53
CA GLN A 700 7.98 -9.80 16.75
C GLN A 700 6.58 -9.68 17.34
N THR A 701 5.59 -9.67 16.45
CA THR A 701 4.19 -9.72 16.86
C THR A 701 3.80 -11.16 17.20
N LEU A 702 2.70 -11.36 17.94
CA LEU A 702 2.20 -12.71 18.22
C LEU A 702 1.89 -13.46 16.93
N ALA A 703 1.31 -12.78 15.93
CA ALA A 703 1.00 -13.41 14.64
C ALA A 703 2.27 -13.93 13.93
N ASP A 704 3.35 -13.14 13.93
CA ASP A 704 4.62 -13.56 13.33
C ASP A 704 5.25 -14.72 14.10
N ALA A 705 5.18 -14.69 15.43
CA ALA A 705 5.71 -15.77 16.27
C ALA A 705 4.93 -17.09 16.07
N LEU A 706 3.61 -17.01 15.87
CA LEU A 706 2.77 -18.18 15.56
C LEU A 706 3.07 -18.73 14.15
N GLN A 707 3.24 -17.85 13.15
CA GLN A 707 3.65 -18.26 11.81
C GLN A 707 4.99 -19.00 11.84
N GLU A 708 5.99 -18.48 12.55
CA GLU A 708 7.30 -19.13 12.71
C GLU A 708 7.19 -20.49 13.43
N LEU A 709 6.32 -20.61 14.44
CA LEU A 709 6.00 -21.87 15.10
C LEU A 709 5.38 -22.88 14.11
N HIS A 710 4.41 -22.46 13.29
CA HIS A 710 3.78 -23.35 12.30
C HIS A 710 4.79 -23.83 11.25
N GLU A 711 5.62 -22.94 10.74
CA GLU A 711 6.70 -23.30 9.81
C GLU A 711 7.66 -24.31 10.44
N ARG A 712 8.01 -24.12 11.73
CA ARG A 712 8.84 -25.06 12.48
C ARG A 712 8.18 -26.43 12.63
N ILE A 713 6.88 -26.48 12.91
CA ILE A 713 6.09 -27.74 12.93
C ILE A 713 6.18 -28.43 11.57
N GLY A 714 6.01 -27.69 10.48
CA GLY A 714 6.14 -28.21 9.11
C GLY A 714 7.52 -28.79 8.81
N GLN A 715 8.58 -28.14 9.30
CA GLN A 715 9.98 -28.60 9.17
C GLN A 715 10.22 -29.89 9.96
N CYS A 716 9.83 -29.95 11.25
CA CYS A 716 9.98 -31.14 12.09
C CYS A 716 9.26 -32.36 11.48
N LEU A 717 8.08 -32.15 10.90
CA LEU A 717 7.29 -33.19 10.25
C LEU A 717 7.70 -33.46 8.79
N LYS A 718 8.68 -32.72 8.24
CA LYS A 718 9.16 -32.85 6.86
C LYS A 718 8.02 -32.75 5.83
N LEU A 719 7.10 -31.81 6.05
CA LEU A 719 5.94 -31.59 5.18
C LEU A 719 6.37 -31.07 3.82
N THR A 720 5.98 -31.80 2.79
CA THR A 720 6.28 -31.51 1.38
C THR A 720 5.17 -32.07 0.51
N LYS A 721 5.13 -31.64 -0.76
CA LYS A 721 4.14 -32.14 -1.72
C LYS A 721 4.11 -33.68 -1.78
N GLY A 722 2.91 -34.25 -1.63
CA GLY A 722 2.66 -35.69 -1.66
C GLY A 722 2.72 -36.38 -0.28
N LYS A 723 3.15 -35.70 0.78
CA LYS A 723 2.99 -36.17 2.16
C LYS A 723 1.56 -35.98 2.64
N LYS A 724 1.07 -36.91 3.46
CA LYS A 724 -0.25 -36.83 4.10
C LYS A 724 -0.10 -36.57 5.59
N CYS A 725 -0.71 -35.49 6.07
CA CYS A 725 -0.62 -35.08 7.46
C CYS A 725 -2.00 -34.89 8.11
N VAL A 726 -2.15 -35.31 9.37
CA VAL A 726 -3.36 -35.08 10.16
C VAL A 726 -3.14 -34.01 11.22
N ASP A 727 -4.03 -33.04 11.29
CA ASP A 727 -4.15 -32.09 12.40
C ASP A 727 -5.21 -32.57 13.40
N ILE A 728 -4.77 -32.96 14.59
CA ILE A 728 -5.60 -33.48 15.68
C ILE A 728 -6.07 -32.31 16.54
N GLY A 729 -7.36 -31.97 16.44
CA GLY A 729 -7.93 -30.79 17.12
C GLY A 729 -7.74 -29.50 16.31
N CYS A 730 -7.96 -29.57 14.99
CA CYS A 730 -7.61 -28.51 14.05
C CYS A 730 -8.39 -27.18 14.18
N GLY A 731 -9.45 -27.15 15.00
CA GLY A 731 -10.36 -26.02 15.07
C GLY A 731 -10.94 -25.66 13.69
N ILE A 732 -10.88 -24.39 13.34
CA ILE A 732 -11.26 -23.88 11.99
C ILE A 732 -10.14 -24.02 10.94
N GLY A 733 -9.02 -24.68 11.26
CA GLY A 733 -7.93 -24.98 10.31
C GLY A 733 -6.87 -23.88 10.20
N GLY A 734 -6.61 -23.11 11.26
CA GLY A 734 -5.60 -22.03 11.25
C GLY A 734 -4.18 -22.52 10.95
N VAL A 735 -3.71 -23.55 11.69
CA VAL A 735 -2.38 -24.17 11.47
C VAL A 735 -2.29 -24.78 10.07
N MET A 736 -3.36 -25.44 9.62
CA MET A 736 -3.44 -26.02 8.28
C MET A 736 -3.33 -24.97 7.18
N TYR A 737 -3.93 -23.79 7.37
CA TYR A 737 -3.82 -22.66 6.43
C TYR A 737 -2.36 -22.21 6.31
N ASP A 738 -1.68 -22.02 7.44
CA ASP A 738 -0.29 -21.57 7.47
C ASP A 738 0.69 -22.64 6.96
N LEU A 739 0.30 -23.92 6.98
CA LEU A 739 1.08 -25.04 6.43
C LEU A 739 0.71 -25.41 4.99
N ALA A 740 -0.32 -24.79 4.40
CA ALA A 740 -0.81 -25.16 3.08
C ALA A 740 0.24 -24.97 1.97
N PHE A 741 1.15 -24.00 2.14
CA PHE A 741 2.24 -23.71 1.19
C PHE A 741 3.22 -24.89 1.00
N THR A 742 3.29 -25.81 1.98
CA THR A 742 4.15 -27.00 1.89
C THR A 742 3.72 -27.96 0.77
N GLY A 743 2.47 -27.84 0.30
CA GLY A 743 1.85 -28.71 -0.70
C GLY A 743 1.49 -30.11 -0.18
N ALA A 744 1.67 -30.39 1.11
CA ALA A 744 1.21 -31.63 1.74
C ALA A 744 -0.33 -31.70 1.75
N ASP A 745 -0.88 -32.91 1.73
CA ASP A 745 -2.30 -33.17 1.90
C ASP A 745 -2.64 -33.13 3.40
N LEU A 746 -3.27 -32.04 3.84
CA LEU A 746 -3.61 -31.79 5.24
C LEU A 746 -5.07 -32.18 5.52
N THR A 747 -5.27 -33.08 6.48
CA THR A 747 -6.60 -33.47 6.98
C THR A 747 -6.75 -33.02 8.42
N GLY A 748 -7.70 -32.12 8.70
CA GLY A 748 -8.03 -31.69 10.06
C GLY A 748 -9.15 -32.51 10.67
N VAL A 749 -9.06 -32.82 11.96
CA VAL A 749 -10.14 -33.45 12.73
C VAL A 749 -10.52 -32.56 13.90
N THR A 750 -11.80 -32.22 14.00
CA THR A 750 -12.39 -31.50 15.14
C THR A 750 -13.71 -32.15 15.56
N ILE A 751 -14.02 -32.12 16.86
CA ILE A 751 -15.30 -32.63 17.39
C ILE A 751 -16.49 -31.71 17.02
N ALA A 752 -16.19 -30.43 16.77
CA ALA A 752 -17.18 -29.38 16.58
C ALA A 752 -17.59 -29.25 15.10
N GLY A 753 -18.79 -29.71 14.76
CA GLY A 753 -19.29 -29.72 13.37
C GLY A 753 -19.42 -28.33 12.71
N ASN A 754 -19.61 -27.27 13.49
CA ASN A 754 -19.61 -25.88 12.99
C ASN A 754 -18.24 -25.44 12.47
N GLU A 755 -17.15 -25.82 13.15
CA GLU A 755 -15.79 -25.49 12.74
C GLU A 755 -15.42 -26.15 11.41
N VAL A 756 -15.91 -27.38 11.18
CA VAL A 756 -15.77 -28.10 9.90
C VAL A 756 -16.36 -27.30 8.74
N ILE A 757 -17.55 -26.73 8.93
CA ILE A 757 -18.22 -25.92 7.89
C ILE A 757 -17.44 -24.63 7.64
N ILE A 758 -17.02 -23.95 8.71
CA ILE A 758 -16.29 -22.68 8.63
C ILE A 758 -14.92 -22.86 7.95
N GLY A 759 -14.12 -23.82 8.41
CA GLY A 759 -12.77 -24.05 7.90
C GLY A 759 -12.75 -24.54 6.45
N ASN A 760 -13.61 -25.50 6.09
CA ASN A 760 -13.69 -25.94 4.69
C ASN A 760 -14.18 -24.85 3.74
N LYS A 761 -15.11 -23.99 4.19
CA LYS A 761 -15.53 -22.82 3.41
C LYS A 761 -14.40 -21.82 3.24
N ARG A 762 -13.57 -21.61 4.27
CA ARG A 762 -12.35 -20.79 4.19
C ARG A 762 -11.38 -21.36 3.16
N PHE A 763 -11.07 -22.66 3.22
CA PHE A 763 -10.19 -23.31 2.23
C PHE A 763 -10.73 -23.20 0.81
N GLN A 764 -12.03 -23.34 0.61
CA GLN A 764 -12.67 -23.16 -0.70
C GLN A 764 -12.55 -21.73 -1.23
N ASN A 765 -12.81 -20.72 -0.38
CA ASN A 765 -12.70 -19.31 -0.76
C ASN A 765 -11.26 -18.90 -1.12
N GLU A 766 -10.28 -19.49 -0.43
CA GLU A 766 -8.85 -19.24 -0.61
C GLU A 766 -8.21 -20.15 -1.68
N GLY A 767 -9.01 -21.01 -2.33
CA GLY A 767 -8.53 -21.90 -3.39
C GLY A 767 -7.59 -23.04 -2.92
N LEU A 768 -7.55 -23.33 -1.62
CA LEU A 768 -6.69 -24.36 -1.03
C LEU A 768 -7.31 -25.76 -1.24
N GLN A 769 -6.78 -26.50 -2.21
CA GLN A 769 -7.27 -27.84 -2.57
C GLN A 769 -6.64 -28.96 -1.73
N ASN A 770 -5.53 -28.68 -1.05
CA ASN A 770 -4.78 -29.64 -0.25
C ASN A 770 -5.16 -29.64 1.23
N CYS A 771 -6.19 -28.91 1.64
CA CYS A 771 -6.67 -28.83 3.02
C CYS A 771 -8.13 -29.26 3.12
N SER A 772 -8.46 -30.14 4.07
CA SER A 772 -9.85 -30.55 4.33
C SER A 772 -10.06 -30.86 5.80
N ILE A 773 -11.22 -30.50 6.35
CA ILE A 773 -11.60 -30.77 7.74
C ILE A 773 -12.74 -31.79 7.78
N VAL A 774 -12.69 -32.75 8.71
CA VAL A 774 -13.76 -33.70 8.99
C VAL A 774 -14.17 -33.64 10.47
N GLN A 775 -15.44 -33.93 10.73
CA GLN A 775 -15.92 -34.06 12.10
C GLN A 775 -15.50 -35.42 12.68
N GLY A 776 -14.88 -35.44 13.85
CA GLY A 776 -14.47 -36.68 14.50
C GLY A 776 -14.01 -36.50 15.95
N ASN A 777 -14.10 -37.57 16.73
CA ASN A 777 -13.48 -37.66 18.05
C ASN A 777 -12.07 -38.24 17.89
N TYR A 778 -11.04 -37.58 18.38
CA TYR A 778 -9.67 -38.10 18.25
C TYR A 778 -9.40 -39.39 19.05
N CYS A 779 -10.29 -39.79 19.97
CA CYS A 779 -10.26 -41.11 20.62
C CYS A 779 -10.89 -42.22 19.75
N CYS A 780 -11.46 -41.85 18.60
CA CYS A 780 -12.03 -42.76 17.59
C CYS A 780 -12.02 -42.03 16.23
N LEU A 781 -10.82 -41.88 15.65
CA LEU A 781 -10.60 -41.09 14.44
C LEU A 781 -11.34 -41.71 13.25
N PRO A 782 -12.16 -40.94 12.50
CA PRO A 782 -12.86 -41.40 11.30
C PRO A 782 -11.92 -41.47 10.08
N LEU A 783 -10.71 -41.97 10.30
CA LEU A 783 -9.60 -42.00 9.36
C LEU A 783 -9.10 -43.42 9.18
N VAL A 784 -8.50 -43.69 8.02
CA VAL A 784 -8.05 -45.03 7.63
C VAL A 784 -6.69 -45.37 8.25
N ASP A 785 -6.53 -46.61 8.69
CA ASP A 785 -5.27 -47.19 9.21
C ASP A 785 -4.09 -47.01 8.23
N ASN A 786 -2.90 -46.80 8.78
CA ASN A 786 -1.62 -46.77 8.05
C ASN A 786 -1.62 -45.90 6.78
N ARG A 787 -2.32 -44.76 6.80
CA ARG A 787 -2.51 -43.91 5.61
C ARG A 787 -1.70 -42.62 5.65
N TYR A 788 -1.37 -42.13 6.84
CA TYR A 788 -0.75 -40.84 7.03
C TYR A 788 0.75 -40.97 7.30
N ASP A 789 1.52 -40.06 6.73
CA ASP A 789 2.96 -39.99 6.93
C ASP A 789 3.29 -39.27 8.24
N CYS A 790 2.48 -38.27 8.59
CA CYS A 790 2.67 -37.43 9.77
C CYS A 790 1.33 -37.09 10.45
N ALA A 791 1.38 -36.73 11.72
CA ALA A 791 0.26 -36.11 12.45
C ALA A 791 0.80 -35.06 13.43
N TYR A 792 -0.02 -34.09 13.80
CA TYR A 792 0.30 -33.18 14.89
C TYR A 792 -0.91 -32.82 15.73
N ALA A 793 -0.65 -32.41 16.98
CA ALA A 793 -1.62 -31.90 17.92
C ALA A 793 -1.08 -30.60 18.53
N VAL A 794 -1.65 -29.46 18.14
CA VAL A 794 -1.33 -28.14 18.70
C VAL A 794 -2.42 -27.76 19.67
N TYR A 795 -2.10 -27.71 20.96
CA TYR A 795 -3.00 -27.25 22.01
C TYR A 795 -4.31 -28.05 22.06
N ALA A 796 -4.26 -29.35 21.76
CA ALA A 796 -5.43 -30.21 21.64
C ALA A 796 -5.52 -31.30 22.72
N LEU A 797 -4.40 -31.90 23.11
CA LEU A 797 -4.38 -33.06 24.01
C LEU A 797 -4.67 -32.68 25.47
N LYS A 798 -4.45 -31.42 25.87
CA LYS A 798 -4.80 -30.91 27.21
C LYS A 798 -6.28 -31.01 27.58
N TYR A 799 -7.17 -31.28 26.62
CA TYR A 799 -8.60 -31.51 26.87
C TYR A 799 -8.94 -32.97 27.17
N LEU A 800 -7.96 -33.88 27.09
CA LEU A 800 -8.12 -35.28 27.43
C LEU A 800 -7.62 -35.55 28.84
N GLU A 801 -8.40 -36.24 29.66
CA GLU A 801 -7.92 -36.76 30.93
C GLU A 801 -7.09 -38.05 30.72
N ASP A 802 -7.58 -38.96 29.87
CA ASP A 802 -6.83 -40.13 29.42
C ASP A 802 -6.34 -39.95 27.97
N LEU A 803 -5.02 -39.87 27.80
CA LEU A 803 -4.36 -39.73 26.50
C LEU A 803 -4.35 -41.02 25.69
N LYS A 804 -4.52 -42.18 26.35
CA LYS A 804 -4.30 -43.49 25.75
C LYS A 804 -5.16 -43.76 24.52
N PRO A 805 -6.49 -43.52 24.52
CA PRO A 805 -7.31 -43.79 23.35
C PRO A 805 -6.90 -42.94 22.13
N ALA A 806 -6.55 -41.67 22.35
CA ALA A 806 -6.11 -40.78 21.28
C ALA A 806 -4.76 -41.20 20.70
N LEU A 807 -3.79 -41.57 21.56
CA LEU A 807 -2.47 -42.02 21.13
C LEU A 807 -2.52 -43.37 20.41
N GLN A 808 -3.42 -44.27 20.83
CA GLN A 808 -3.71 -45.51 20.11
C GLN A 808 -4.22 -45.23 18.69
N GLU A 809 -5.15 -44.29 18.55
CA GLU A 809 -5.71 -43.89 17.25
C GLU A 809 -4.67 -43.20 16.37
N VAL A 810 -3.85 -42.31 16.93
CA VAL A 810 -2.70 -41.70 16.23
C VAL A 810 -1.75 -42.79 15.72
N ASN A 811 -1.42 -43.78 16.56
CA ASN A 811 -0.61 -44.91 16.12
C ASN A 811 -1.28 -45.70 14.99
N ARG A 812 -2.58 -45.96 15.07
CA ARG A 812 -3.34 -46.69 14.05
C ARG A 812 -3.29 -45.99 12.68
N ILE A 813 -3.48 -44.68 12.63
CA ILE A 813 -3.57 -43.94 11.36
C ILE A 813 -2.21 -43.68 10.69
N LEU A 814 -1.14 -43.63 11.48
CA LEU A 814 0.22 -43.39 10.99
C LEU A 814 0.80 -44.64 10.32
N ARG A 815 1.55 -44.45 9.24
CA ARG A 815 2.39 -45.50 8.65
C ARG A 815 3.56 -45.85 9.57
N PRO A 816 4.13 -47.08 9.48
CA PRO A 816 5.41 -47.38 10.10
C PRO A 816 6.47 -46.33 9.74
N GLY A 817 7.21 -45.83 10.74
CA GLY A 817 8.20 -44.76 10.58
C GLY A 817 7.62 -43.34 10.46
N GLY A 818 6.29 -43.17 10.51
CA GLY A 818 5.63 -41.87 10.48
C GLY A 818 5.84 -41.04 11.75
N PHE A 819 5.69 -39.72 11.63
CA PHE A 819 5.95 -38.78 12.73
C PHE A 819 4.67 -38.27 13.40
N PHE A 820 4.72 -38.07 14.71
CA PHE A 820 3.66 -37.40 15.48
C PHE A 820 4.26 -36.25 16.29
N LEU A 821 3.76 -35.03 16.13
CA LEU A 821 4.24 -33.86 16.87
C LEU A 821 3.19 -33.37 17.87
N VAL A 822 3.61 -33.15 19.11
CA VAL A 822 2.78 -32.53 20.16
C VAL A 822 3.37 -31.19 20.57
N TYR A 823 2.54 -30.16 20.58
CA TYR A 823 2.85 -28.84 21.14
C TYR A 823 1.67 -28.45 22.03
N ASP A 824 1.83 -28.43 23.35
CA ASP A 824 0.72 -28.20 24.30
C ASP A 824 1.16 -27.45 25.57
N LEU A 825 0.19 -27.12 26.44
CA LEU A 825 0.43 -26.56 27.77
C LEU A 825 0.70 -27.68 28.77
N LEU A 826 1.91 -27.69 29.35
CA LEU A 826 2.41 -28.78 30.18
C LEU A 826 2.81 -28.27 31.57
N LYS A 827 2.44 -29.03 32.62
CA LYS A 827 3.03 -28.84 33.94
C LYS A 827 4.51 -29.21 33.90
N THR A 828 5.34 -28.37 34.50
CA THR A 828 6.78 -28.66 34.65
C THR A 828 7.05 -29.41 35.94
N ASP A 829 8.27 -29.90 36.07
CA ASP A 829 8.87 -30.47 37.28
C ASP A 829 8.89 -29.51 38.48
N LYS A 830 8.81 -28.19 38.24
CA LYS A 830 8.70 -27.17 39.30
C LYS A 830 7.29 -27.09 39.92
N TYR A 831 6.28 -27.71 39.29
CA TYR A 831 4.95 -27.77 39.89
C TYR A 831 4.95 -28.65 41.13
N HIS A 832 4.33 -28.16 42.20
CA HIS A 832 4.25 -28.87 43.47
C HIS A 832 2.83 -28.82 43.99
N SER A 833 2.18 -29.98 44.08
CA SER A 833 0.80 -30.10 44.56
C SER A 833 0.68 -29.70 46.04
N SER A 834 1.76 -29.62 46.82
CA SER A 834 1.73 -29.10 48.19
C SER A 834 1.60 -27.57 48.24
N SER A 835 2.01 -26.84 47.20
CA SER A 835 1.92 -25.37 47.15
C SER A 835 0.50 -24.91 46.87
N LYS A 836 -0.08 -24.15 47.81
CA LYS A 836 -1.41 -23.56 47.65
C LYS A 836 -1.46 -22.59 46.46
N GLU A 837 -0.38 -21.85 46.22
CA GLU A 837 -0.28 -20.92 45.09
C GLU A 837 -0.29 -21.67 43.76
N HIS A 838 0.57 -22.69 43.60
CA HIS A 838 0.66 -23.47 42.37
C HIS A 838 -0.68 -24.14 42.03
N LYS A 839 -1.32 -24.75 43.04
CA LYS A 839 -2.66 -25.32 42.91
C LYS A 839 -3.70 -24.30 42.47
N THR A 840 -3.70 -23.11 43.06
CA THR A 840 -4.70 -22.08 42.76
C THR A 840 -4.55 -21.57 41.34
N VAL A 841 -3.33 -21.29 40.89
CA VAL A 841 -3.06 -20.72 39.56
C VAL A 841 -3.42 -21.72 38.46
N ILE A 842 -2.99 -22.98 38.61
CA ILE A 842 -3.30 -24.03 37.64
C ILE A 842 -4.80 -24.35 37.65
N LYS A 843 -5.43 -24.49 38.82
CA LYS A 843 -6.87 -24.74 38.92
C LYS A 843 -7.72 -23.63 38.32
N ASN A 844 -7.29 -22.36 38.44
CA ASN A 844 -7.98 -21.24 37.80
C ASN A 844 -7.93 -21.34 36.27
N LEU A 845 -6.79 -21.76 35.71
CA LEU A 845 -6.64 -21.98 34.28
C LEU A 845 -7.50 -23.16 33.80
N GLU A 846 -7.43 -24.30 34.50
CA GLU A 846 -8.24 -25.49 34.22
C GLU A 846 -9.74 -25.18 34.27
N TYR A 847 -10.16 -24.45 35.30
CA TYR A 847 -11.53 -23.97 35.45
C TYR A 847 -11.95 -23.04 34.32
N ALA A 848 -11.17 -21.99 34.04
CA ALA A 848 -11.53 -20.98 33.04
C ALA A 848 -11.72 -21.60 31.65
N CYS A 849 -10.85 -22.52 31.26
CA CYS A 849 -10.91 -23.13 29.93
C CYS A 849 -11.70 -24.44 29.87
N GLY A 850 -12.28 -24.88 30.99
CA GLY A 850 -13.03 -26.14 31.05
C GLY A 850 -12.16 -27.37 30.74
N MET A 851 -10.93 -27.40 31.26
CA MET A 851 -9.95 -28.46 31.02
C MET A 851 -9.89 -29.46 32.20
N PRO A 852 -9.57 -30.74 31.94
CA PRO A 852 -9.10 -31.67 32.96
C PRO A 852 -7.75 -31.21 33.56
N PRO A 853 -7.26 -31.88 34.61
CA PRO A 853 -5.92 -31.63 35.13
C PRO A 853 -4.86 -31.70 34.01
N LEU A 854 -4.07 -30.64 33.85
CA LEU A 854 -3.07 -30.56 32.77
C LEU A 854 -2.05 -31.70 32.87
N HIS A 855 -1.51 -32.17 31.75
CA HIS A 855 -0.47 -33.20 31.73
C HIS A 855 0.92 -32.62 32.01
N THR A 856 1.78 -33.45 32.55
CA THR A 856 3.23 -33.27 32.51
C THR A 856 3.80 -33.80 31.20
N LYS A 857 4.99 -33.33 30.84
CA LYS A 857 5.75 -33.87 29.69
C LYS A 857 5.99 -35.38 29.80
N GLU A 858 6.31 -35.87 30.99
CA GLU A 858 6.57 -37.30 31.23
C GLU A 858 5.32 -38.15 31.04
N GLU A 859 4.15 -37.67 31.45
CA GLU A 859 2.87 -38.36 31.22
C GLU A 859 2.58 -38.55 29.73
N ILE A 860 2.82 -37.52 28.90
CA ILE A 860 2.66 -37.62 27.45
C ILE A 860 3.64 -38.61 26.84
N ILE A 861 4.94 -38.52 27.20
CA ILE A 861 5.98 -39.41 26.67
C ILE A 861 5.69 -40.86 27.03
N ASN A 862 5.34 -41.13 28.29
CA ASN A 862 5.04 -42.48 28.77
C ASN A 862 3.79 -43.04 28.10
N ALA A 863 2.73 -42.23 27.95
CA ALA A 863 1.52 -42.66 27.27
C ALA A 863 1.76 -42.95 25.78
N ALA A 864 2.58 -42.15 25.09
CA ALA A 864 2.93 -42.36 23.68
C ALA A 864 3.73 -43.65 23.48
N LYS A 865 4.68 -43.91 24.38
CA LYS A 865 5.51 -45.11 24.37
C LYS A 865 4.70 -46.39 24.48
N LEU A 866 3.64 -46.42 25.30
CA LEU A 866 2.75 -47.59 25.43
C LEU A 866 2.13 -48.04 24.09
N TYR A 867 2.01 -47.13 23.13
CA TYR A 867 1.45 -47.41 21.81
C TYR A 867 2.50 -47.43 20.69
N GLY A 868 3.79 -47.55 21.04
CA GLY A 868 4.87 -47.67 20.05
C GLY A 868 5.14 -46.37 19.28
N LEU A 869 4.91 -45.23 19.93
CA LEU A 869 5.37 -43.90 19.50
C LEU A 869 6.56 -43.52 20.40
N GLU A 870 7.78 -43.68 19.90
CA GLU A 870 9.00 -43.35 20.65
C GLU A 870 9.37 -41.89 20.45
N LEU A 871 9.85 -41.23 21.50
CA LEU A 871 10.29 -39.84 21.42
C LEU A 871 11.58 -39.76 20.58
N ALA A 872 11.50 -39.11 19.42
CA ALA A 872 12.62 -38.91 18.51
C ALA A 872 13.37 -37.62 18.82
N GLU A 873 12.63 -36.54 19.12
CA GLU A 873 13.22 -35.22 19.40
C GLU A 873 12.35 -34.45 20.39
N ASN A 874 13.01 -33.65 21.24
CA ASN A 874 12.35 -32.71 22.14
C ASN A 874 13.03 -31.35 22.06
N ILE A 875 12.29 -30.34 21.62
CA ILE A 875 12.80 -28.97 21.43
C ILE A 875 12.09 -28.05 22.41
N ASN A 876 12.84 -27.31 23.23
CA ASN A 876 12.29 -26.24 24.05
C ASN A 876 12.48 -24.89 23.34
N LEU A 877 11.39 -24.31 22.86
CA LEU A 877 11.45 -23.05 22.10
C LEU A 877 11.74 -21.83 23.00
N ASP A 878 11.49 -21.86 24.31
CA ASP A 878 11.89 -20.77 25.21
C ASP A 878 13.42 -20.67 25.29
N GLU A 879 14.09 -21.83 25.35
CA GLU A 879 15.55 -21.93 25.35
C GLU A 879 16.14 -21.55 23.98
N GLU A 880 15.55 -22.04 22.88
CA GLU A 880 16.03 -21.75 21.52
C GLU A 880 15.89 -20.26 21.16
N THR A 881 14.78 -19.63 21.54
CA THR A 881 14.51 -18.22 21.21
C THR A 881 15.06 -17.23 22.24
N GLY A 882 15.35 -17.69 23.46
CA GLY A 882 15.73 -16.85 24.59
C GLY A 882 14.61 -15.96 25.14
N ASN A 883 13.35 -16.18 24.72
CA ASN A 883 12.17 -15.48 25.23
C ASN A 883 11.11 -16.48 25.68
N PRO A 884 10.34 -16.21 26.75
CA PRO A 884 9.31 -17.14 27.21
C PRO A 884 8.10 -17.19 26.28
N TYR A 885 7.40 -18.33 26.24
CA TYR A 885 6.19 -18.51 25.40
C TYR A 885 5.07 -17.48 25.68
N TYR A 886 5.03 -16.94 26.91
CA TYR A 886 4.07 -15.90 27.31
C TYR A 886 4.57 -14.46 27.03
N PHE A 887 5.71 -14.27 26.36
CA PHE A 887 6.34 -12.97 26.14
C PHE A 887 5.43 -12.00 25.39
N CYS A 888 4.82 -12.42 24.28
CA CYS A 888 3.99 -11.55 23.44
C CYS A 888 2.81 -10.92 24.19
N PHE A 889 2.35 -11.52 25.28
CA PHE A 889 1.31 -10.97 26.15
C PHE A 889 1.87 -10.19 27.34
N SER A 890 2.98 -10.65 27.91
CA SER A 890 3.54 -10.08 29.14
C SER A 890 4.47 -8.87 28.92
N HIS A 891 5.01 -8.70 27.72
CA HIS A 891 5.99 -7.64 27.43
C HIS A 891 5.37 -6.24 27.39
N SER A 892 4.08 -6.12 27.07
CA SER A 892 3.37 -4.84 27.03
C SER A 892 2.81 -4.47 28.42
N PRO A 893 3.40 -3.48 29.13
CA PRO A 893 2.91 -3.09 30.46
C PRO A 893 1.51 -2.48 30.37
N LEU A 894 1.21 -1.79 29.26
CA LEU A 894 -0.10 -1.22 28.98
C LEU A 894 -1.17 -2.31 28.84
N PHE A 895 -0.90 -3.38 28.09
CA PHE A 895 -1.84 -4.48 27.92
C PHE A 895 -2.09 -5.20 29.23
N MET A 896 -1.03 -5.56 29.96
CA MET A 896 -1.14 -6.21 31.27
C MET A 896 -1.90 -5.34 32.27
N TRP A 897 -1.69 -4.02 32.24
CA TRP A 897 -2.47 -3.05 33.01
C TRP A 897 -3.93 -3.03 32.57
N LEU A 898 -4.23 -2.97 31.27
CA LEU A 898 -5.61 -2.93 30.76
C LEU A 898 -6.43 -4.14 31.21
N ILE A 899 -5.86 -5.33 31.15
CA ILE A 899 -6.56 -6.57 31.52
C ILE A 899 -6.68 -6.74 33.05
N SER A 900 -5.74 -6.21 33.83
CA SER A 900 -5.66 -6.39 35.29
C SER A 900 -6.13 -5.18 36.11
N SER A 901 -6.45 -4.06 35.48
CA SER A 901 -6.78 -2.80 36.17
C SER A 901 -8.17 -2.79 36.79
N THR A 902 -8.22 -2.44 38.08
CA THR A 902 -9.46 -2.23 38.83
C THR A 902 -10.25 -1.02 38.33
N LEU A 903 -9.58 -0.02 37.73
CA LEU A 903 -10.24 1.12 37.10
C LEU A 903 -11.03 0.69 35.87
N ILE A 904 -10.45 -0.17 35.04
CA ILE A 904 -11.14 -0.71 33.85
C ILE A 904 -12.33 -1.57 34.28
N ASP A 905 -12.18 -2.37 35.33
CA ASP A 905 -13.30 -3.14 35.90
C ASP A 905 -14.43 -2.24 36.41
N TRP A 906 -14.10 -1.11 37.05
CA TRP A 906 -15.08 -0.12 37.50
C TRP A 906 -15.79 0.56 36.33
N ILE A 907 -15.06 0.94 35.26
CA ILE A 907 -15.64 1.48 34.02
C ILE A 907 -16.60 0.47 33.37
N ILE A 908 -16.19 -0.81 33.29
CA ILE A 908 -17.05 -1.88 32.76
C ILE A 908 -18.29 -2.04 33.64
N SER A 909 -18.15 -2.01 34.96
CA SER A 909 -19.27 -2.11 35.90
C SER A 909 -20.30 -1.00 35.68
N ILE A 910 -19.86 0.25 35.51
CA ILE A 910 -20.74 1.39 35.19
C ILE A 910 -21.39 1.19 33.82
N ALA A 911 -20.63 0.78 32.80
CA ALA A 911 -21.16 0.55 31.46
C ALA A 911 -22.20 -0.58 31.44
N GLN A 912 -22.06 -1.60 32.30
CA GLN A 912 -23.08 -2.64 32.50
C GLN A 912 -24.33 -2.10 33.20
N ALA A 913 -24.16 -1.26 34.23
CA ALA A 913 -25.29 -0.60 34.92
C ALA A 913 -26.08 0.34 33.99
N LEU A 914 -25.40 0.98 33.03
CA LEU A 914 -26.02 1.83 32.00
C LEU A 914 -26.52 1.05 30.76
N HIS A 915 -26.49 -0.29 30.79
CA HIS A 915 -26.89 -1.16 29.67
C HIS A 915 -26.11 -0.93 28.35
N ILE A 916 -24.91 -0.33 28.42
CA ILE A 916 -24.01 -0.17 27.28
C ILE A 916 -23.27 -1.50 26.99
N MET A 917 -22.96 -2.25 28.05
CA MET A 917 -22.32 -3.56 28.05
C MET A 917 -23.31 -4.66 28.48
N PRO A 918 -23.16 -5.92 28.00
CA PRO A 918 -24.03 -7.02 28.39
C PRO A 918 -23.92 -7.35 29.88
N LYS A 919 -25.01 -7.87 30.47
CA LYS A 919 -25.00 -8.41 31.84
C LYS A 919 -23.99 -9.56 31.92
N GLY A 920 -23.37 -9.76 33.08
CA GLY A 920 -22.34 -10.80 33.27
C GLY A 920 -20.96 -10.52 32.62
N PHE A 921 -20.81 -9.53 31.74
CA PHE A 921 -19.54 -9.25 31.03
C PHE A 921 -18.31 -9.04 31.93
N LEU A 922 -18.43 -8.35 33.07
CA LEU A 922 -17.29 -8.19 33.98
C LEU A 922 -16.79 -9.53 34.54
N ARG A 923 -17.72 -10.40 34.95
CA ARG A 923 -17.39 -11.75 35.41
C ARG A 923 -16.74 -12.54 34.28
N PHE A 924 -17.32 -12.44 33.08
CA PHE A 924 -16.79 -13.11 31.90
C PHE A 924 -15.35 -12.66 31.58
N LYS A 925 -15.09 -11.35 31.55
CA LYS A 925 -13.75 -10.78 31.37
C LYS A 925 -12.78 -11.32 32.42
N ARG A 926 -13.15 -11.25 33.70
CA ARG A 926 -12.26 -11.63 34.81
C ARG A 926 -11.87 -13.10 34.82
N VAL A 927 -12.77 -13.98 34.38
CA VAL A 927 -12.54 -15.43 34.37
C VAL A 927 -11.95 -15.87 33.03
N PHE A 928 -12.67 -15.67 31.93
CA PHE A 928 -12.42 -16.34 30.65
C PHE A 928 -11.45 -15.58 29.73
N LEU A 929 -11.32 -14.27 29.88
CA LEU A 929 -10.43 -13.44 29.06
C LEU A 929 -9.14 -13.07 29.81
N ALA A 930 -9.23 -12.13 30.74
CA ALA A 930 -8.10 -11.64 31.52
C ALA A 930 -7.58 -12.71 32.49
N GLY A 931 -8.48 -13.48 33.10
CA GLY A 931 -8.13 -14.55 34.05
C GLY A 931 -7.26 -15.63 33.42
N THR A 932 -7.63 -16.08 32.23
CA THR A 932 -6.85 -17.05 31.43
C THR A 932 -5.43 -16.55 31.15
N VAL A 933 -5.31 -15.35 30.55
CA VAL A 933 -3.99 -14.76 30.22
C VAL A 933 -3.14 -14.56 31.47
N ASN A 934 -3.73 -14.03 32.55
CA ASN A 934 -3.02 -13.81 33.81
C ASN A 934 -2.54 -15.12 34.44
N SER A 935 -3.36 -16.18 34.41
CA SER A 935 -2.99 -17.48 34.97
C SER A 935 -1.84 -18.11 34.18
N ILE A 936 -1.86 -18.03 32.85
CA ILE A 936 -0.78 -18.54 31.98
C ILE A 936 0.52 -17.75 32.21
N VAL A 937 0.47 -16.42 32.21
CA VAL A 937 1.65 -15.56 32.43
C VAL A 937 2.22 -15.78 33.83
N HIS A 938 1.37 -15.89 34.85
CA HIS A 938 1.82 -16.11 36.23
C HIS A 938 2.42 -17.51 36.42
N ALA A 939 1.76 -18.54 35.90
CA ALA A 939 2.29 -19.91 35.95
C ALA A 939 3.62 -20.04 35.20
N GLY A 940 3.74 -19.39 34.03
CA GLY A 940 4.98 -19.33 33.27
C GLY A 940 6.10 -18.59 34.02
N LYS A 941 5.80 -17.47 34.68
CA LYS A 941 6.77 -16.74 35.53
C LYS A 941 7.24 -17.54 36.75
N LEU A 942 6.36 -18.34 37.35
CA LEU A 942 6.72 -19.30 38.40
C LEU A 942 7.51 -20.49 37.83
N GLY A 943 7.51 -20.67 36.51
CA GLY A 943 8.15 -21.78 35.82
C GLY A 943 7.43 -23.12 36.03
N ILE A 944 6.17 -23.11 36.49
CA ILE A 944 5.38 -24.32 36.78
C ILE A 944 4.55 -24.81 35.57
N LEU A 945 4.51 -24.00 34.52
CA LEU A 945 3.80 -24.27 33.27
C LEU A 945 4.74 -23.93 32.10
N SER A 946 4.81 -24.83 31.13
CA SER A 946 5.50 -24.63 29.84
C SER A 946 4.46 -24.64 28.73
N GLY A 947 4.68 -23.82 27.71
CA GLY A 947 3.87 -23.79 26.49
C GLY A 947 4.71 -23.77 25.22
N SER A 948 5.97 -24.22 25.30
CA SER A 948 6.99 -24.11 24.25
C SER A 948 7.74 -25.41 23.95
N GLU A 949 7.34 -26.53 24.56
CA GLU A 949 7.93 -27.85 24.27
C GLU A 949 7.33 -28.41 22.97
N VAL A 950 8.19 -28.71 22.00
CA VAL A 950 7.85 -29.50 20.80
C VAL A 950 8.31 -30.93 21.03
N LEU A 951 7.36 -31.85 21.16
CA LEU A 951 7.62 -33.27 21.33
C LEU A 951 7.39 -33.98 19.99
N LEU A 952 8.46 -34.45 19.36
CA LEU A 952 8.40 -35.21 18.11
C LEU A 952 8.56 -36.69 18.41
N PHE A 953 7.53 -37.47 18.10
CA PHE A 953 7.51 -38.92 18.21
C PHE A 953 7.62 -39.58 16.84
N GLN A 954 8.19 -40.78 16.80
CA GLN A 954 8.22 -41.62 15.62
C GLN A 954 7.53 -42.95 15.90
N LYS A 955 6.66 -43.39 14.99
CA LYS A 955 6.04 -44.72 15.05
C LYS A 955 7.09 -45.78 14.73
N MET A 956 7.36 -46.67 15.69
CA MET A 956 8.27 -47.80 15.51
C MET A 956 7.76 -48.74 14.42
N SER A 957 8.67 -49.29 13.62
CA SER A 957 8.32 -50.31 12.62
C SER A 957 7.99 -51.64 13.31
N ASP A 958 7.21 -52.50 12.66
CA ASP A 958 6.87 -53.82 13.23
C ASP A 958 8.12 -54.69 13.48
N PHE A 959 9.22 -54.42 12.75
CA PHE A 959 10.52 -55.07 12.95
C PHE A 959 11.25 -54.61 14.23
N ASP A 960 11.04 -53.38 14.68
CA ASP A 960 11.71 -52.80 15.85
C ASP A 960 10.97 -53.12 17.16
N ARG A 961 9.77 -53.72 17.12
CA ARG A 961 9.00 -54.12 18.32
C ARG A 961 9.32 -55.53 18.81
N GLU A 962 9.94 -56.38 17.99
CA GLU A 962 10.32 -57.77 18.34
C GLU A 962 11.73 -57.88 18.92
N ILE A 963 12.51 -56.79 18.93
CA ILE A 963 13.82 -56.63 19.59
C ILE A 963 13.62 -55.90 20.91
#